data_AF-A0AAV2T934-F1
#
_entry.id   AF-A0AAV2T934-F1
#
_cell.length_a   1.000
_cell.length_b   1.000
_cell.length_c   1.000
_cell.angle_alpha   90.00
_cell.angle_beta   90.00
_cell.angle_gamma   90.00
#
_symmetry.space_group_name_H-M   'P 1'
#
loop_
_entity.id
_entity.type
_entity.pdbx_description
1 polymer ?
#
loop_
_entity_poly.entity_id
_entity_poly.type
_entity_poly.pdbx_seq_one_letter_code
_entity_poly.pdbx_strand_id
1 'polypeptide(L)'
;MAGKGLPMLPPRWLDCPRMGDMILDIFVPFKTPLDFKFDNYIPPENIFHVDDVFRTAEPYKLGLLIDLTKSRRFYNRREVTDANCKYIKIECKGNEETPTPEQVDLFIKVVNQFLDNNSGEQKVGVHCTHGFNRTGFLIVAYLVEELNYGVDVAVQIFADARPPGIYKADYLEDLFSRYGSKEDCPEAPPLPGWCLEDQNVDTGSSQKRPHPVDWDATDSVQETDGGAKLPHRDNELDDPLSIAKLPTRSFPPPPKGTPKLMEGVPRVRTLDQDSPESHEVRELADRLFTAGGCVYLDGQLVAAPCMSSDSETETSEAKTGDHSANVAKRPKHPLRFKGSQPVSISQRNMEALINFEYCVSHKADGTRYVMLIAGPNQVYLIDRGNFVYKADVLHFPSVSWVKQFEQLRQKAESSADFLSAPGGHLFNTLLDGEMILCHDPTQPSTSGPPDPSTGTFRYLIYDIITLNNQPLGRCPFFERYMAIDKQIIWPRNTAGHLGAVDFSAQSFSVRRKVFRPLNQTEEMLKPEYLQKLDHLSDGLIFQPCGPDEFYVLGTCPQTLKWKPPNLNTIDFRCKIAHECKVGEIPGYVGYLYLGGLNVPSAKLAHVGPKDKNLDGKIVECAVVPGVGWKVLRVRTDKTEPNYHKSGVAIIESILCPVTVQNLLMCVRQRGIKLTKAQPPSASTVPLK
;
A
#
# COMPACT_ATOMS: atom_id res chain seq x y z
N MET A 1 -49.89 33.61 -19.32
CA MET A 1 -49.14 32.46 -18.77
C MET A 1 -48.02 32.12 -19.75
N ALA A 2 -46.80 32.60 -19.49
CA ALA A 2 -45.65 32.36 -20.35
C ALA A 2 -45.01 31.01 -20.00
N GLY A 3 -44.69 30.21 -21.03
CA GLY A 3 -44.29 28.82 -20.92
C GLY A 3 -43.04 28.59 -20.07
N LYS A 4 -43.18 27.80 -19.01
CA LYS A 4 -42.04 27.09 -18.43
C LYS A 4 -41.75 25.91 -19.35
N GLY A 5 -40.59 25.95 -20.03
CA GLY A 5 -40.14 24.84 -20.87
C GLY A 5 -40.16 23.52 -20.10
N LEU A 6 -40.52 22.43 -20.79
CA LEU A 6 -40.55 21.10 -20.19
C LEU A 6 -39.19 20.78 -19.52
N PRO A 7 -39.19 20.20 -18.31
CA PRO A 7 -37.96 19.70 -17.71
C PRO A 7 -37.41 18.58 -18.59
N MET A 8 -36.31 18.85 -19.31
CA MET A 8 -35.69 17.84 -20.16
C MET A 8 -35.09 16.72 -19.31
N LEU A 9 -35.60 15.51 -19.51
CA LEU A 9 -35.02 14.29 -18.95
C LEU A 9 -33.61 14.09 -19.51
N PRO A 10 -32.66 13.56 -18.71
CA PRO A 10 -31.36 13.17 -19.26
C PRO A 10 -31.56 12.11 -20.36
N PRO A 11 -30.94 12.25 -21.54
CA PRO A 11 -31.06 11.26 -22.60
C PRO A 11 -30.64 9.87 -22.11
N ARG A 12 -31.37 8.82 -22.52
CA ARG A 12 -31.06 7.41 -22.21
C ARG A 12 -31.04 7.10 -20.70
N TRP A 13 -31.81 7.84 -19.90
CA TRP A 13 -31.86 7.67 -18.44
C TRP A 13 -32.89 6.63 -17.97
N LEU A 14 -34.00 6.47 -18.71
CA LEU A 14 -35.14 5.62 -18.31
C LEU A 14 -34.69 4.18 -18.08
N ASP A 15 -34.14 3.55 -19.11
CA ASP A 15 -33.73 2.13 -19.08
C ASP A 15 -32.32 1.88 -18.55
N CYS A 16 -31.62 2.96 -18.16
CA CYS A 16 -30.36 2.85 -17.46
C CYS A 16 -30.58 2.22 -16.07
N PRO A 17 -29.85 1.15 -15.70
CA PRO A 17 -30.00 0.48 -14.41
C PRO A 17 -29.81 1.45 -13.23
N ARG A 18 -30.58 1.29 -12.15
CA ARG A 18 -30.58 2.24 -11.02
C ARG A 18 -29.25 2.28 -10.25
N MET A 19 -28.81 1.12 -9.75
CA MET A 19 -27.65 0.95 -8.85
C MET A 19 -26.68 -0.10 -9.39
N GLY A 20 -25.39 0.02 -9.09
CA GLY A 20 -24.42 -1.06 -9.17
C GLY A 20 -24.16 -1.68 -7.80
N ASP A 21 -23.42 -2.78 -7.81
CA ASP A 21 -22.99 -3.48 -6.62
C ASP A 21 -21.89 -2.71 -5.89
N MET A 22 -21.70 -3.09 -4.62
CA MET A 22 -20.69 -2.49 -3.77
C MET A 22 -19.27 -2.87 -4.20
N ILE A 23 -18.40 -1.86 -4.29
CA ILE A 23 -17.00 -2.02 -4.65
C ILE A 23 -16.13 -1.89 -3.40
N LEU A 24 -15.42 -2.97 -3.06
CA LEU A 24 -14.41 -3.06 -1.98
C LEU A 24 -14.88 -2.57 -0.60
N ASP A 25 -16.18 -2.68 -0.31
CA ASP A 25 -16.78 -2.17 0.93
C ASP A 25 -16.64 -0.65 1.12
N ILE A 26 -16.44 0.09 0.02
CA ILE A 26 -16.21 1.55 0.01
C ILE A 26 -17.24 2.24 -0.87
N PHE A 27 -17.34 1.86 -2.15
CA PHE A 27 -18.12 2.61 -3.14
C PHE A 27 -19.40 1.92 -3.55
N VAL A 28 -20.44 2.72 -3.82
CA VAL A 28 -21.68 2.28 -4.46
C VAL A 28 -21.92 3.19 -5.68
N PRO A 29 -21.73 2.71 -6.91
CA PRO A 29 -21.99 3.48 -8.12
C PRO A 29 -23.47 3.42 -8.51
N PHE A 30 -24.06 4.54 -8.95
CA PHE A 30 -25.46 4.57 -9.38
C PHE A 30 -25.75 5.68 -10.39
N LYS A 31 -26.94 5.65 -11.02
CA LYS A 31 -27.39 6.73 -11.94
C LYS A 31 -27.92 7.92 -11.14
N THR A 32 -27.96 9.12 -11.74
CA THR A 32 -28.52 10.29 -11.01
C THR A 32 -29.99 10.03 -10.63
N PRO A 33 -30.41 10.24 -9.37
CA PRO A 33 -31.84 10.28 -9.05
C PRO A 33 -32.47 11.55 -9.64
N LEU A 34 -33.79 11.54 -9.80
CA LEU A 34 -34.60 12.66 -10.28
C LEU A 34 -35.67 12.98 -9.23
N ASP A 35 -35.95 14.25 -8.96
CA ASP A 35 -37.00 14.66 -8.02
C ASP A 35 -38.41 14.65 -8.65
N PHE A 36 -39.43 14.84 -7.81
CA PHE A 36 -40.85 14.70 -8.16
C PHE A 36 -41.33 15.54 -9.37
N LYS A 37 -40.57 16.57 -9.78
CA LYS A 37 -40.92 17.39 -10.94
C LYS A 37 -40.79 16.63 -12.27
N PHE A 38 -40.11 15.48 -12.26
CA PHE A 38 -39.96 14.62 -13.43
C PHE A 38 -41.00 13.49 -13.48
N ASP A 39 -41.78 13.25 -12.42
CA ASP A 39 -42.65 12.07 -12.29
C ASP A 39 -43.69 11.96 -13.40
N ASN A 40 -44.28 13.09 -13.80
CA ASN A 40 -45.27 13.13 -14.89
C ASN A 40 -44.68 12.79 -16.27
N TYR A 41 -43.36 12.64 -16.37
CA TYR A 41 -42.62 12.34 -17.60
C TYR A 41 -41.91 10.98 -17.55
N ILE A 42 -41.97 10.25 -16.43
CA ILE A 42 -41.27 8.99 -16.21
C ILE A 42 -42.33 7.91 -15.90
N PRO A 43 -42.30 6.73 -16.56
CA PRO A 43 -43.15 5.62 -16.18
C PRO A 43 -42.98 5.25 -14.69
N PRO A 44 -44.04 4.92 -13.95
CA PRO A 44 -43.96 4.64 -12.51
C PRO A 44 -42.86 3.63 -12.11
N GLU A 45 -42.62 2.63 -12.94
CA GLU A 45 -41.60 1.60 -12.79
C GLU A 45 -40.15 2.08 -12.98
N ASN A 46 -39.93 3.24 -13.60
CA ASN A 46 -38.62 3.87 -13.81
C ASN A 46 -38.34 5.02 -12.83
N ILE A 47 -39.30 5.41 -11.99
CA ILE A 47 -39.13 6.46 -10.97
C ILE A 47 -38.01 6.06 -10.00
N PHE A 48 -37.04 6.96 -9.82
CA PHE A 48 -35.88 6.75 -8.97
C PHE A 48 -35.48 8.06 -8.28
N HIS A 49 -35.95 8.21 -7.05
CA HIS A 49 -35.71 9.37 -6.19
C HIS A 49 -34.49 9.18 -5.29
N VAL A 50 -34.10 10.23 -4.58
CA VAL A 50 -33.02 10.18 -3.58
C VAL A 50 -33.33 9.14 -2.49
N ASP A 51 -34.57 9.06 -2.02
CA ASP A 51 -34.99 8.06 -1.03
C ASP A 51 -34.81 6.62 -1.53
N ASP A 52 -34.99 6.38 -2.83
CA ASP A 52 -34.77 5.06 -3.42
C ASP A 52 -33.29 4.68 -3.43
N VAL A 53 -32.38 5.66 -3.54
CA VAL A 53 -30.93 5.42 -3.42
C VAL A 53 -30.60 4.85 -2.04
N PHE A 54 -31.08 5.50 -0.97
CA PHE A 54 -30.83 5.07 0.40
C PHE A 54 -31.50 3.72 0.71
N ARG A 55 -32.74 3.53 0.24
CA ARG A 55 -33.48 2.27 0.42
C ARG A 55 -32.81 1.10 -0.30
N THR A 56 -32.33 1.32 -1.52
CA THR A 56 -31.66 0.26 -2.30
C THR A 56 -30.26 -0.03 -1.77
N ALA A 57 -29.65 0.90 -1.03
CA ALA A 57 -28.34 0.70 -0.41
C ALA A 57 -28.40 -0.13 0.89
N GLU A 58 -29.57 -0.38 1.49
CA GLU A 58 -29.70 -1.26 2.67
C GLU A 58 -29.25 -2.70 2.33
N PRO A 59 -28.36 -3.32 3.14
CA PRO A 59 -28.13 -3.08 4.57
C PRO A 59 -27.04 -2.03 4.92
N TYR A 60 -26.45 -1.34 3.95
CA TYR A 60 -25.33 -0.44 4.17
C TYR A 60 -25.76 1.02 4.25
N LYS A 61 -25.18 1.79 5.17
CA LYS A 61 -25.53 3.20 5.35
C LYS A 61 -24.68 4.08 4.44
N LEU A 62 -25.26 4.89 3.55
CA LEU A 62 -24.50 5.91 2.82
C LEU A 62 -24.19 7.09 3.76
N GLY A 63 -22.91 7.48 3.87
CA GLY A 63 -22.48 8.63 4.68
C GLY A 63 -21.88 9.77 3.87
N LEU A 64 -21.50 9.50 2.62
CA LEU A 64 -21.07 10.50 1.65
C LEU A 64 -21.66 10.19 0.28
N LEU A 65 -22.18 11.20 -0.40
CA LEU A 65 -22.66 11.13 -1.77
C LEU A 65 -21.89 12.15 -2.61
N ILE A 66 -21.23 11.66 -3.66
CA ILE A 66 -20.45 12.45 -4.62
C ILE A 66 -21.21 12.55 -5.94
N ASP A 67 -21.60 13.76 -6.30
CA ASP A 67 -22.30 14.10 -7.54
C ASP A 67 -21.32 14.66 -8.58
N LEU A 68 -21.15 13.91 -9.68
CA LEU A 68 -20.24 14.23 -10.79
C LEU A 68 -20.93 14.96 -11.96
N THR A 69 -22.21 15.31 -11.81
CA THR A 69 -22.96 16.00 -12.86
C THR A 69 -22.61 17.49 -12.88
N LYS A 70 -22.65 18.12 -14.07
CA LYS A 70 -22.60 19.59 -14.19
C LYS A 70 -23.93 20.25 -13.80
N SER A 71 -25.05 19.54 -14.01
CA SER A 71 -26.38 20.06 -13.73
C SER A 71 -26.67 20.09 -12.23
N ARG A 72 -27.37 21.12 -11.76
CA ARG A 72 -27.95 21.18 -10.41
C ARG A 72 -29.48 21.00 -10.44
N ARG A 73 -30.03 20.59 -11.59
CA ARG A 73 -31.47 20.56 -11.86
C ARG A 73 -32.11 19.20 -11.60
N PHE A 74 -31.37 18.15 -11.23
CA PHE A 74 -31.91 16.79 -11.17
C PHE A 74 -32.64 16.47 -9.87
N TYR A 75 -32.09 16.84 -8.73
CA TYR A 75 -32.72 16.64 -7.42
C TYR A 75 -32.21 17.69 -6.42
N ASN A 76 -32.88 17.85 -5.29
CA ASN A 76 -32.44 18.79 -4.27
C ASN A 76 -31.40 18.13 -3.35
N ARG A 77 -30.20 18.71 -3.26
CA ARG A 77 -29.15 18.22 -2.35
C ARG A 77 -29.58 18.13 -0.88
N ARG A 78 -30.61 18.89 -0.48
CA ARG A 78 -31.15 18.84 0.88
C ARG A 78 -31.71 17.46 1.23
N GLU A 79 -32.32 16.77 0.27
CA GLU A 79 -32.83 15.40 0.45
C GLU A 79 -31.72 14.43 0.90
N VAL A 80 -30.49 14.63 0.42
CA VAL A 80 -29.31 13.84 0.81
C VAL A 80 -28.84 14.20 2.22
N THR A 81 -28.78 15.49 2.56
CA THR A 81 -28.32 15.95 3.88
C THR A 81 -29.31 15.62 4.99
N ASP A 82 -30.62 15.65 4.69
CA ASP A 82 -31.69 15.31 5.61
C ASP A 82 -31.65 13.81 5.98
N ALA A 83 -31.14 12.96 5.08
CA ALA A 83 -30.85 11.55 5.33
C ALA A 83 -29.53 11.30 6.12
N ASN A 84 -28.94 12.33 6.73
CA ASN A 84 -27.66 12.28 7.46
C ASN A 84 -26.49 11.76 6.61
N CYS A 85 -26.47 12.15 5.34
CA CYS A 85 -25.41 11.84 4.38
C CYS A 85 -24.77 13.14 3.87
N LYS A 86 -23.44 13.21 3.86
CA LYS A 86 -22.72 14.39 3.36
C LYS A 86 -22.83 14.45 1.84
N TYR A 87 -23.10 15.63 1.29
CA TYR A 87 -23.18 15.85 -0.15
C TYR A 87 -21.97 16.66 -0.65
N ILE A 88 -21.27 16.14 -1.67
CA ILE A 88 -20.17 16.84 -2.36
C ILE A 88 -20.42 16.81 -3.87
N LYS A 89 -20.23 17.94 -4.55
CA LYS A 89 -20.34 18.04 -6.00
C LYS A 89 -18.96 18.28 -6.61
N ILE A 90 -18.54 17.43 -7.54
CA ILE A 90 -17.32 17.59 -8.34
C ILE A 90 -17.76 17.78 -9.79
N GLU A 91 -17.80 19.02 -10.25
CA GLU A 91 -18.39 19.37 -11.55
C GLU A 91 -17.47 18.96 -12.71
N CYS A 92 -17.65 17.74 -13.24
CA CYS A 92 -17.02 17.34 -14.50
C CYS A 92 -17.62 18.14 -15.67
N LYS A 93 -16.77 18.66 -16.58
CA LYS A 93 -17.21 19.43 -17.75
C LYS A 93 -18.23 18.64 -18.58
N GLY A 94 -19.17 19.38 -19.20
CA GLY A 94 -20.02 18.81 -20.26
C GLY A 94 -19.22 18.70 -21.55
N ASN A 95 -19.66 17.82 -22.47
CA ASN A 95 -19.00 17.44 -23.75
C ASN A 95 -18.17 16.14 -23.71
N GLU A 96 -18.44 15.27 -22.75
CA GLU A 96 -17.92 13.89 -22.74
C GLU A 96 -16.41 13.75 -22.47
N GLU A 97 -15.71 14.81 -22.08
CA GLU A 97 -14.29 14.78 -21.66
C GLU A 97 -14.07 13.93 -20.40
N THR A 98 -12.89 13.29 -20.32
CA THR A 98 -12.44 12.53 -19.15
C THR A 98 -12.15 13.45 -17.95
N PRO A 99 -12.26 12.96 -16.70
CA PRO A 99 -11.91 13.74 -15.52
C PRO A 99 -10.45 14.25 -15.53
N THR A 100 -10.24 15.52 -15.18
CA THR A 100 -8.88 16.10 -15.13
C THR A 100 -8.09 15.57 -13.92
N PRO A 101 -6.75 15.62 -13.93
CA PRO A 101 -5.94 15.23 -12.76
C PRO A 101 -6.38 15.93 -11.47
N GLU A 102 -6.71 17.22 -11.52
CA GLU A 102 -7.16 17.98 -10.34
C GLU A 102 -8.50 17.47 -9.80
N GLN A 103 -9.38 16.96 -10.69
CA GLN A 103 -10.64 16.35 -10.30
C GLN A 103 -10.43 14.96 -9.68
N VAL A 104 -9.44 14.21 -10.16
CA VAL A 104 -9.02 12.94 -9.57
C VAL A 104 -8.46 13.18 -8.17
N ASP A 105 -7.53 14.12 -8.02
CA ASP A 105 -6.94 14.51 -6.72
C ASP A 105 -8.01 14.96 -5.73
N LEU A 106 -8.96 15.79 -6.18
CA LEU A 106 -10.05 16.26 -5.34
C LEU A 106 -10.97 15.11 -4.93
N PHE A 107 -11.31 14.21 -5.85
CA PHE A 107 -12.12 13.03 -5.56
C PHE A 107 -11.44 12.15 -4.51
N ILE A 108 -10.16 11.83 -4.71
CA ILE A 108 -9.33 11.05 -3.78
C ILE A 108 -9.28 11.72 -2.41
N LYS A 109 -8.98 13.01 -2.36
CA LYS A 109 -8.92 13.78 -1.11
C LYS A 109 -10.25 13.76 -0.37
N VAL A 110 -11.37 13.93 -1.06
CA VAL A 110 -12.72 13.92 -0.46
C VAL A 110 -13.07 12.54 0.09
N VAL A 111 -12.79 11.48 -0.69
CA VAL A 111 -13.05 10.10 -0.27
C VAL A 111 -12.19 9.75 0.93
N ASN A 112 -10.89 10.01 0.88
CA ASN A 112 -9.98 9.76 2.00
C ASN A 112 -10.41 10.54 3.24
N GLN A 113 -10.71 11.84 3.13
CA GLN A 113 -11.23 12.61 4.26
C GLN A 113 -12.53 12.04 4.85
N PHE A 114 -13.39 11.44 4.03
CA PHE A 114 -14.60 10.81 4.54
C PHE A 114 -14.32 9.49 5.22
N LEU A 115 -13.56 8.59 4.58
CA LEU A 115 -13.13 7.32 5.16
C LEU A 115 -12.33 7.55 6.45
N ASP A 116 -11.60 8.65 6.50
CA ASP A 116 -10.79 9.05 7.63
C ASP A 116 -11.63 9.42 8.88
N ASN A 117 -12.83 9.98 8.66
CA ASN A 117 -13.74 10.40 9.72
C ASN A 117 -14.88 9.40 9.97
N ASN A 118 -14.83 8.21 9.36
CA ASN A 118 -15.89 7.20 9.38
C ASN A 118 -15.33 5.85 9.87
N SER A 119 -15.98 5.21 10.84
CA SER A 119 -15.55 3.95 11.47
C SER A 119 -15.66 2.70 10.57
N GLY A 120 -16.05 2.88 9.30
CA GLY A 120 -16.25 1.81 8.31
C GLY A 120 -17.71 1.37 8.14
N GLU A 121 -18.62 1.90 8.97
CA GLU A 121 -20.05 1.60 8.92
C GLU A 121 -20.76 2.31 7.75
N GLN A 122 -20.27 3.50 7.36
CA GLN A 122 -20.86 4.26 6.26
C GLN A 122 -20.11 4.09 4.93
N LYS A 123 -20.80 4.19 3.80
CA LYS A 123 -20.25 3.98 2.46
C LYS A 123 -20.36 5.24 1.60
N VAL A 124 -19.60 5.26 0.51
CA VAL A 124 -19.54 6.38 -0.44
C VAL A 124 -20.39 6.06 -1.67
N GLY A 125 -21.49 6.81 -1.82
CA GLY A 125 -22.27 6.81 -3.05
C GLY A 125 -21.62 7.71 -4.10
N VAL A 126 -21.45 7.23 -5.34
CA VAL A 126 -20.88 8.02 -6.43
C VAL A 126 -21.78 7.93 -7.66
N HIS A 127 -22.19 9.07 -8.21
CA HIS A 127 -22.98 9.07 -9.44
C HIS A 127 -22.53 10.16 -10.42
N CYS A 128 -22.74 9.89 -11.70
CA CYS A 128 -22.79 10.91 -12.74
C CYS A 128 -24.22 10.92 -13.32
N THR A 129 -24.40 11.19 -14.61
CA THR A 129 -25.74 11.10 -15.23
C THR A 129 -26.23 9.64 -15.24
N HIS A 130 -25.43 8.72 -15.79
CA HIS A 130 -25.77 7.30 -15.93
C HIS A 130 -25.06 6.38 -14.92
N GLY A 131 -24.02 6.89 -14.25
CA GLY A 131 -23.26 6.10 -13.24
C GLY A 131 -22.19 5.17 -13.81
N PHE A 132 -21.74 5.36 -15.06
CA PHE A 132 -20.79 4.47 -15.73
C PHE A 132 -19.43 5.14 -16.02
N ASN A 133 -19.31 5.97 -17.06
CA ASN A 133 -17.97 6.42 -17.52
C ASN A 133 -17.22 7.32 -16.51
N ARG A 134 -17.78 8.48 -16.13
CA ARG A 134 -17.14 9.39 -15.15
C ARG A 134 -17.05 8.78 -13.74
N THR A 135 -18.11 8.10 -13.33
CA THR A 135 -18.17 7.38 -12.06
C THR A 135 -17.11 6.30 -11.99
N GLY A 136 -17.03 5.46 -13.03
CA GLY A 136 -16.05 4.42 -13.18
C GLY A 136 -14.64 4.98 -13.24
N PHE A 137 -14.40 6.03 -14.01
CA PHE A 137 -13.08 6.65 -14.12
C PHE A 137 -12.54 7.10 -12.75
N LEU A 138 -13.33 7.86 -11.99
CA LEU A 138 -12.87 8.36 -10.68
C LEU A 138 -12.73 7.23 -9.64
N ILE A 139 -13.63 6.24 -9.66
CA ILE A 139 -13.50 5.06 -8.80
C ILE A 139 -12.24 4.27 -9.20
N VAL A 140 -12.03 3.98 -10.47
CA VAL A 140 -10.84 3.27 -10.99
C VAL A 140 -9.56 4.02 -10.63
N ALA A 141 -9.51 5.35 -10.85
CA ALA A 141 -8.37 6.17 -10.47
C ALA A 141 -8.09 6.08 -8.96
N TYR A 142 -9.12 6.12 -8.11
CA TYR A 142 -8.96 5.90 -6.67
C TYR A 142 -8.44 4.49 -6.35
N LEU A 143 -8.98 3.45 -7.01
CA LEU A 143 -8.50 2.07 -6.82
C LEU A 143 -7.02 1.94 -7.19
N VAL A 144 -6.58 2.63 -8.25
CA VAL A 144 -5.20 2.60 -8.70
C VAL A 144 -4.29 3.42 -7.78
N GLU A 145 -4.61 4.69 -7.51
CA GLU A 145 -3.73 5.61 -6.79
C GLU A 145 -3.69 5.33 -5.28
N GLU A 146 -4.84 5.07 -4.67
CA GLU A 146 -4.94 4.91 -3.20
C GLU A 146 -4.84 3.45 -2.76
N LEU A 147 -5.52 2.55 -3.50
CA LEU A 147 -5.57 1.13 -3.15
C LEU A 147 -4.56 0.27 -3.95
N ASN A 148 -3.80 0.92 -4.83
CA ASN A 148 -2.68 0.32 -5.57
C ASN A 148 -3.11 -0.84 -6.50
N TYR A 149 -4.34 -0.87 -7.02
CA TYR A 149 -4.75 -1.86 -8.03
C TYR A 149 -4.07 -1.60 -9.38
N GLY A 150 -3.91 -2.64 -10.20
CA GLY A 150 -3.59 -2.46 -11.62
C GLY A 150 -4.78 -1.86 -12.34
N VAL A 151 -4.56 -1.00 -13.34
CA VAL A 151 -5.65 -0.30 -14.05
C VAL A 151 -6.59 -1.27 -14.76
N ASP A 152 -6.05 -2.37 -15.30
CA ASP A 152 -6.79 -3.51 -15.86
C ASP A 152 -7.75 -4.14 -14.85
N VAL A 153 -7.26 -4.44 -13.64
CA VAL A 153 -8.05 -5.04 -12.57
C VAL A 153 -9.05 -4.05 -12.00
N ALA A 154 -8.68 -2.78 -11.85
CA ALA A 154 -9.57 -1.75 -11.34
C ALA A 154 -10.74 -1.50 -12.30
N VAL A 155 -10.48 -1.46 -13.62
CA VAL A 155 -11.51 -1.41 -14.66
C VAL A 155 -12.41 -2.64 -14.58
N GLN A 156 -11.85 -3.84 -14.41
CA GLN A 156 -12.64 -5.06 -14.28
C GLN A 156 -13.50 -5.08 -13.00
N ILE A 157 -12.97 -4.65 -11.85
CA ILE A 157 -13.72 -4.54 -10.59
C ILE A 157 -14.93 -3.61 -10.76
N PHE A 158 -14.74 -2.49 -11.45
CA PHE A 158 -15.84 -1.58 -11.75
C PHE A 158 -16.83 -2.21 -12.74
N ALA A 159 -16.36 -2.92 -13.76
CA ALA A 159 -17.20 -3.60 -14.74
C ALA A 159 -18.06 -4.71 -14.11
N ASP A 160 -17.49 -5.50 -13.20
CA ASP A 160 -18.20 -6.56 -12.49
C ASP A 160 -19.29 -5.98 -11.57
N ALA A 161 -18.97 -4.91 -10.83
CA ALA A 161 -19.92 -4.26 -9.94
C ALA A 161 -20.97 -3.42 -10.68
N ARG A 162 -20.65 -2.93 -11.87
CA ARG A 162 -21.54 -2.07 -12.67
C ARG A 162 -21.49 -2.44 -14.15
N PRO A 163 -22.05 -3.61 -14.55
CA PRO A 163 -21.94 -4.10 -15.93
C PRO A 163 -22.55 -3.14 -16.97
N PRO A 164 -21.88 -2.89 -18.12
CA PRO A 164 -20.65 -3.54 -18.58
C PRO A 164 -19.34 -2.84 -18.13
N GLY A 165 -19.42 -1.87 -17.23
CA GLY A 165 -18.30 -1.01 -16.83
C GLY A 165 -18.22 0.27 -17.66
N ILE A 166 -17.00 0.76 -17.85
CA ILE A 166 -16.73 1.94 -18.69
C ILE A 166 -16.86 1.50 -20.15
N TYR A 167 -17.88 2.02 -20.84
CA TYR A 167 -18.22 1.63 -22.22
C TYR A 167 -17.76 2.65 -23.27
N LYS A 168 -16.99 3.66 -22.85
CA LYS A 168 -16.40 4.66 -23.73
C LYS A 168 -14.89 4.45 -23.83
N ALA A 169 -14.41 4.28 -25.07
CA ALA A 169 -13.02 3.94 -25.34
C ALA A 169 -12.05 5.03 -24.87
N ASP A 170 -12.38 6.31 -25.08
CA ASP A 170 -11.57 7.46 -24.68
C ASP A 170 -11.32 7.50 -23.16
N TYR A 171 -12.25 7.02 -22.34
CA TYR A 171 -12.08 6.91 -20.89
C TYR A 171 -11.13 5.78 -20.50
N LEU A 172 -11.23 4.63 -21.18
CA LEU A 172 -10.33 3.50 -20.96
C LEU A 172 -8.91 3.83 -21.43
N GLU A 173 -8.77 4.42 -22.61
CA GLU A 173 -7.48 4.83 -23.17
C GLU A 173 -6.76 5.84 -22.26
N ASP A 174 -7.47 6.82 -21.70
CA ASP A 174 -6.89 7.79 -20.77
C ASP A 174 -6.46 7.11 -19.45
N LEU A 175 -7.30 6.24 -18.87
CA LEU A 175 -6.92 5.46 -17.69
C LEU A 175 -5.66 4.62 -17.93
N PHE A 176 -5.59 3.90 -19.05
CA PHE A 176 -4.42 3.09 -19.39
C PHE A 176 -3.21 3.93 -19.80
N SER A 177 -3.41 5.13 -20.34
CA SER A 177 -2.32 6.07 -20.59
C SER A 177 -1.74 6.68 -19.31
N ARG A 178 -2.56 6.88 -18.27
CA ARG A 178 -2.12 7.42 -16.97
C ARG A 178 -1.48 6.36 -16.07
N TYR A 179 -2.02 5.14 -16.11
CA TYR A 179 -1.75 4.14 -15.07
C TYR A 179 -1.25 2.78 -15.58
N GLY A 180 -1.07 2.61 -16.89
CA GLY A 180 -0.66 1.34 -17.51
C GLY A 180 0.04 1.53 -18.85
N SER A 181 -0.11 0.55 -19.75
CA SER A 181 0.32 0.64 -21.14
C SER A 181 -0.88 0.80 -22.06
N LYS A 182 -0.79 1.66 -23.09
CA LYS A 182 -1.82 1.78 -24.12
C LYS A 182 -2.07 0.47 -24.88
N GLU A 183 -1.05 -0.38 -24.97
CA GLU A 183 -1.11 -1.69 -25.65
C GLU A 183 -1.98 -2.70 -24.89
N ASP A 184 -2.17 -2.51 -23.58
CA ASP A 184 -2.95 -3.38 -22.71
C ASP A 184 -4.40 -2.87 -22.51
N CYS A 185 -4.77 -1.76 -23.17
CA CYS A 185 -6.11 -1.19 -23.04
C CYS A 185 -7.16 -2.15 -23.65
N PRO A 186 -8.17 -2.58 -22.87
CA PRO A 186 -9.22 -3.44 -23.39
C PRO A 186 -10.06 -2.68 -24.43
N GLU A 187 -10.58 -3.40 -25.41
CA GLU A 187 -11.61 -2.85 -26.29
C GLU A 187 -12.82 -2.44 -25.46
N ALA A 188 -13.40 -1.27 -25.77
CA ALA A 188 -14.60 -0.81 -25.10
C ALA A 188 -15.72 -1.84 -25.28
N PRO A 189 -16.43 -2.23 -24.20
CA PRO A 189 -17.52 -3.18 -24.29
C PRO A 189 -18.63 -2.64 -25.21
N PRO A 190 -19.41 -3.53 -25.84
CA PRO A 190 -20.52 -3.11 -26.69
C PRO A 190 -21.48 -2.20 -25.91
N LEU A 191 -22.00 -1.18 -26.61
CA LEU A 191 -22.95 -0.26 -26.01
C LEU A 191 -24.13 -1.05 -25.43
N PRO A 192 -24.49 -0.83 -24.14
CA PRO A 192 -25.64 -1.48 -23.54
C PRO A 192 -26.92 -1.26 -24.37
N GLY A 193 -27.87 -2.19 -24.31
CA GLY A 193 -29.12 -2.09 -25.10
C GLY A 193 -29.91 -0.79 -24.86
N TRP A 194 -29.87 -0.25 -23.63
CA TRP A 194 -30.47 1.05 -23.26
C TRP A 194 -29.75 2.28 -23.87
N CYS A 195 -28.62 2.09 -24.53
CA CYS A 195 -27.91 3.16 -25.25
C CYS A 195 -28.37 3.33 -26.71
N LEU A 196 -29.17 2.40 -27.26
CA LEU A 196 -29.44 2.26 -28.70
C LEU A 196 -30.77 2.90 -29.18
N GLU A 197 -31.58 3.49 -28.28
CA GLU A 197 -32.95 3.91 -28.57
C GLU A 197 -33.14 5.18 -29.45
N ASP A 198 -32.21 5.51 -30.35
CA ASP A 198 -32.38 6.62 -31.30
C ASP A 198 -32.10 6.20 -32.77
N GLN A 199 -32.52 5.00 -33.19
CA GLN A 199 -32.49 4.61 -34.62
C GLN A 199 -33.85 4.58 -35.31
N ASN A 200 -34.90 5.15 -34.71
CA ASN A 200 -36.21 5.27 -35.35
C ASN A 200 -36.75 6.72 -35.29
N VAL A 201 -36.04 7.69 -35.86
CA VAL A 201 -36.69 8.88 -36.44
C VAL A 201 -35.94 9.28 -37.71
N ASP A 202 -36.75 9.61 -38.71
CA ASP A 202 -36.51 9.62 -40.14
C ASP A 202 -35.44 10.59 -40.67
N THR A 203 -34.96 10.22 -41.85
CA THR A 203 -34.03 10.91 -42.74
C THR A 203 -34.39 12.37 -43.06
N GLY A 204 -33.43 13.30 -42.94
CA GLY A 204 -33.62 14.70 -43.35
C GLY A 204 -32.42 15.63 -43.13
N SER A 205 -31.51 15.64 -44.11
CA SER A 205 -30.54 16.70 -44.47
C SER A 205 -29.96 17.66 -43.41
N SER A 206 -28.64 17.60 -43.28
CA SER A 206 -27.67 18.66 -42.93
C SER A 206 -28.19 20.10 -42.78
N GLN A 207 -28.03 20.70 -41.60
CA GLN A 207 -27.52 22.07 -41.44
C GLN A 207 -27.06 22.35 -40.00
N LYS A 208 -25.78 22.70 -39.84
CA LYS A 208 -25.22 23.34 -38.64
C LYS A 208 -26.03 24.60 -38.31
N ARG A 209 -26.39 24.81 -37.04
CA ARG A 209 -26.81 26.13 -36.53
C ARG A 209 -26.04 26.50 -35.25
N PRO A 210 -25.76 27.79 -35.03
CA PRO A 210 -24.76 28.25 -34.06
C PRO A 210 -25.35 28.45 -32.65
N HIS A 211 -24.45 28.45 -31.66
CA HIS A 211 -24.70 28.80 -30.27
C HIS A 211 -25.34 30.20 -30.11
N PRO A 212 -26.25 30.39 -29.14
CA PRO A 212 -26.55 31.70 -28.59
C PRO A 212 -25.62 32.02 -27.40
N VAL A 213 -24.91 33.11 -27.62
CA VAL A 213 -24.25 34.11 -26.77
C VAL A 213 -24.61 34.19 -25.29
N ASP A 214 -23.60 34.63 -24.54
CA ASP A 214 -23.53 35.03 -23.13
C ASP A 214 -24.74 35.79 -22.57
N TRP A 215 -24.99 35.57 -21.28
CA TRP A 215 -25.72 36.50 -20.43
C TRP A 215 -24.88 36.81 -19.18
N ASP A 216 -24.14 37.91 -19.25
CA ASP A 216 -23.68 38.64 -18.08
C ASP A 216 -24.88 39.33 -17.42
N ALA A 217 -25.00 39.17 -16.10
CA ALA A 217 -25.80 40.06 -15.27
C ALA A 217 -25.20 40.14 -13.87
N THR A 218 -24.25 41.07 -13.73
CA THR A 218 -24.17 41.94 -12.56
C THR A 218 -25.53 42.60 -12.31
N ASP A 219 -26.05 42.61 -11.09
CA ASP A 219 -25.80 43.71 -10.15
C ASP A 219 -26.75 43.67 -8.93
N SER A 220 -26.22 44.25 -7.85
CA SER A 220 -26.85 45.01 -6.77
C SER A 220 -27.82 44.40 -5.73
N VAL A 221 -27.40 44.68 -4.50
CA VAL A 221 -28.03 44.65 -3.19
C VAL A 221 -29.33 45.45 -3.12
N GLN A 222 -30.32 44.95 -2.39
CA GLN A 222 -31.25 45.78 -1.61
C GLN A 222 -31.57 45.14 -0.26
N GLU A 223 -31.17 45.85 0.80
CA GLU A 223 -31.64 45.68 2.17
C GLU A 223 -33.14 46.00 2.26
N THR A 224 -33.86 45.25 3.10
CA THR A 224 -35.03 45.78 3.80
C THR A 224 -35.00 45.34 5.25
N ASP A 225 -34.99 46.35 6.12
CA ASP A 225 -35.12 46.31 7.57
C ASP A 225 -36.58 46.06 7.99
N GLY A 226 -36.81 45.48 9.16
CA GLY A 226 -38.15 45.16 9.66
C GLY A 226 -38.13 44.24 10.87
N GLY A 227 -38.00 44.84 12.06
CA GLY A 227 -37.70 44.13 13.31
C GLY A 227 -38.86 43.50 14.11
N ALA A 228 -38.44 43.00 15.27
CA ALA A 228 -39.15 42.80 16.54
C ALA A 228 -39.92 41.47 16.76
N LYS A 229 -39.40 40.57 17.62
CA LYS A 229 -39.74 40.47 19.07
C LYS A 229 -39.24 39.15 19.70
N LEU A 230 -38.67 39.30 20.91
CA LEU A 230 -38.37 38.28 21.95
C LEU A 230 -39.65 37.67 22.56
N PRO A 231 -39.58 36.55 23.32
CA PRO A 231 -39.15 36.51 24.75
C PRO A 231 -38.08 35.42 25.03
N HIS A 232 -37.04 35.61 25.88
CA HIS A 232 -36.97 35.54 27.37
C HIS A 232 -37.67 34.30 27.97
N ARG A 233 -37.17 33.52 28.93
CA ARG A 233 -36.06 33.53 29.94
C ARG A 233 -36.09 32.09 30.57
N ASP A 234 -35.05 31.47 31.13
CA ASP A 234 -34.47 31.74 32.44
C ASP A 234 -33.20 30.91 32.72
N ASN A 235 -32.36 31.49 33.59
CA ASN A 235 -31.07 31.05 34.14
C ASN A 235 -31.19 30.00 35.27
N GLU A 236 -30.10 29.27 35.52
CA GLU A 236 -29.56 28.90 36.85
C GLU A 236 -28.07 28.50 36.65
N LEU A 237 -27.09 29.38 36.92
CA LEU A 237 -26.36 29.67 38.18
C LEU A 237 -25.06 28.83 38.37
N ASP A 238 -23.97 29.57 38.61
CA ASP A 238 -22.54 29.22 38.60
C ASP A 238 -21.99 28.47 39.85
N ASP A 239 -20.79 27.88 39.65
CA ASP A 239 -19.53 27.98 40.45
C ASP A 239 -18.93 26.62 40.94
N PRO A 240 -17.62 26.46 41.26
CA PRO A 240 -16.38 27.13 40.83
C PRO A 240 -15.26 26.16 40.32
N LEU A 241 -14.30 26.72 39.57
CA LEU A 241 -12.86 26.36 39.47
C LEU A 241 -12.40 24.91 39.79
N SER A 242 -11.96 24.16 38.75
CA SER A 242 -10.95 23.11 38.93
C SER A 242 -9.96 23.05 37.76
N ILE A 243 -8.72 23.48 38.06
CA ILE A 243 -7.42 23.02 37.54
C ILE A 243 -7.36 22.70 36.03
N ALA A 244 -6.64 23.57 35.31
CA ALA A 244 -6.18 23.35 33.94
C ALA A 244 -5.60 21.93 33.75
N LYS A 245 -6.37 21.04 33.11
CA LYS A 245 -5.80 19.85 32.48
C LYS A 245 -4.96 20.35 31.31
N LEU A 246 -3.65 20.15 31.39
CA LEU A 246 -2.76 20.24 30.23
C LEU A 246 -3.37 19.45 29.07
N PRO A 247 -3.23 19.91 27.82
CA PRO A 247 -3.80 19.23 26.67
C PRO A 247 -3.25 17.81 26.60
N THR A 248 -4.12 16.81 26.81
CA THR A 248 -3.81 15.41 26.57
C THR A 248 -3.49 15.25 25.09
N ARG A 249 -2.21 15.02 24.79
CA ARG A 249 -1.69 14.78 23.44
C ARG A 249 -2.47 13.60 22.84
N SER A 250 -3.41 13.85 21.93
CA SER A 250 -4.19 12.78 21.28
C SER A 250 -3.30 12.07 20.28
N PHE A 251 -2.95 10.81 20.56
CA PHE A 251 -2.21 9.96 19.63
C PHE A 251 -3.15 9.31 18.61
N PRO A 252 -2.69 8.98 17.39
CA PRO A 252 -3.48 8.19 16.44
C PRO A 252 -3.84 6.82 17.06
N PRO A 253 -4.86 6.11 16.56
CA PRO A 253 -5.14 4.76 17.02
C PRO A 253 -3.95 3.82 16.75
N PRO A 254 -3.77 2.78 17.57
CA PRO A 254 -2.70 1.81 17.39
C PRO A 254 -2.95 0.97 16.12
N PRO A 255 -1.92 0.28 15.60
CA PRO A 255 -2.12 -0.66 14.51
C PRO A 255 -3.14 -1.75 14.88
N LYS A 256 -4.02 -2.09 13.93
CA LYS A 256 -5.03 -3.14 14.11
C LYS A 256 -4.37 -4.52 14.11
N GLY A 257 -4.82 -5.39 15.01
CA GLY A 257 -4.37 -6.78 15.13
C GLY A 257 -3.58 -7.03 16.41
N THR A 258 -3.03 -8.23 16.53
CA THR A 258 -2.23 -8.63 17.69
C THR A 258 -0.76 -8.63 17.28
N PRO A 259 0.14 -7.95 18.02
CA PRO A 259 1.57 -8.05 17.78
C PRO A 259 1.98 -9.52 17.78
N LYS A 260 2.74 -9.94 16.77
CA LYS A 260 3.36 -11.26 16.82
C LYS A 260 4.45 -11.18 17.88
N LEU A 261 4.27 -11.89 18.98
CA LEU A 261 5.31 -11.96 20.01
C LEU A 261 6.61 -12.41 19.33
N MET A 262 7.73 -11.72 19.60
CA MET A 262 9.07 -12.20 19.25
C MET A 262 9.44 -13.39 20.16
N GLU A 263 8.60 -14.42 20.10
CA GLU A 263 8.64 -15.58 20.98
C GLU A 263 9.97 -16.31 20.79
N GLY A 264 10.71 -16.46 21.90
CA GLY A 264 12.05 -17.03 21.91
C GLY A 264 13.20 -16.01 21.77
N VAL A 265 12.98 -14.76 21.33
CA VAL A 265 14.06 -13.76 21.25
C VAL A 265 14.38 -13.23 22.65
N PRO A 266 15.61 -13.40 23.16
CA PRO A 266 15.92 -12.99 24.52
C PRO A 266 15.97 -11.46 24.65
N ARG A 267 15.48 -10.93 25.78
CA ARG A 267 15.60 -9.50 26.14
C ARG A 267 15.01 -8.54 25.09
N VAL A 268 13.90 -8.95 24.47
CA VAL A 268 13.08 -8.11 23.61
C VAL A 268 11.66 -8.13 24.15
N ARG A 269 11.08 -6.96 24.36
CA ARG A 269 9.72 -6.82 24.88
C ARG A 269 8.82 -6.13 23.86
N THR A 270 7.62 -6.67 23.70
CA THR A 270 6.54 -5.99 22.97
C THR A 270 6.10 -4.78 23.80
N LEU A 271 6.15 -3.59 23.23
CA LEU A 271 5.63 -2.41 23.91
C LEU A 271 4.10 -2.41 23.88
N ASP A 272 3.49 -1.72 24.83
CA ASP A 272 2.08 -1.37 24.72
C ASP A 272 1.90 -0.47 23.49
N GLN A 273 1.10 -0.92 22.52
CA GLN A 273 0.95 -0.27 21.24
C GLN A 273 0.20 1.07 21.34
N ASP A 274 -0.51 1.29 22.44
CA ASP A 274 -1.20 2.54 22.78
C ASP A 274 -0.34 3.50 23.61
N SER A 275 0.84 3.06 24.06
CA SER A 275 1.71 3.90 24.88
C SER A 275 2.28 5.10 24.10
N PRO A 276 2.52 6.23 24.78
CA PRO A 276 3.21 7.38 24.19
C PRO A 276 4.55 7.03 23.55
N GLU A 277 5.33 6.14 24.19
CA GLU A 277 6.61 5.64 23.67
C GLU A 277 6.44 4.97 22.30
N SER A 278 5.45 4.08 22.13
CA SER A 278 5.19 3.42 20.85
C SER A 278 4.78 4.40 19.76
N HIS A 279 3.97 5.42 20.09
CA HIS A 279 3.59 6.45 19.12
C HIS A 279 4.78 7.32 18.69
N GLU A 280 5.61 7.74 19.64
CA GLU A 280 6.80 8.55 19.36
C GLU A 280 7.82 7.77 18.51
N VAL A 281 7.98 6.47 18.77
CA VAL A 281 8.81 5.58 17.95
C VAL A 281 8.30 5.50 16.52
N ARG A 282 7.00 5.30 16.31
CA ARG A 282 6.41 5.27 14.95
C ARG A 282 6.53 6.63 14.25
N GLU A 283 6.28 7.73 14.95
CA GLU A 283 6.39 9.11 14.42
C GLU A 283 7.83 9.43 14.03
N LEU A 284 8.82 9.05 14.85
CA LEU A 284 10.23 9.20 14.53
C LEU A 284 10.64 8.32 13.35
N ALA A 285 10.25 7.05 13.33
CA ALA A 285 10.54 6.16 12.20
C ALA A 285 9.94 6.70 10.90
N ASP A 286 8.70 7.19 10.92
CA ASP A 286 8.03 7.78 9.76
C ASP A 286 8.77 9.01 9.21
N ARG A 287 9.24 9.90 10.10
CA ARG A 287 10.07 11.05 9.72
C ARG A 287 11.39 10.62 9.11
N LEU A 288 12.07 9.64 9.69
CA LEU A 288 13.35 9.14 9.16
C LEU A 288 13.17 8.42 7.82
N PHE A 289 12.10 7.64 7.64
CA PHE A 289 11.73 7.08 6.35
C PHE A 289 11.57 8.18 5.29
N THR A 290 10.81 9.23 5.61
CA THR A 290 10.55 10.33 4.68
C THR A 290 11.81 11.14 4.40
N ALA A 291 12.66 11.34 5.40
CA ALA A 291 13.94 12.02 5.23
C ALA A 291 14.90 11.21 4.33
N GLY A 292 15.00 9.90 4.53
CA GLY A 292 15.96 9.05 3.83
C GLY A 292 15.48 8.42 2.53
N GLY A 293 14.18 8.24 2.32
CA GLY A 293 13.63 7.47 1.20
C GLY A 293 13.25 8.29 -0.03
N CYS A 294 13.02 7.58 -1.12
CA CYS A 294 12.49 8.08 -2.40
C CYS A 294 11.12 7.44 -2.69
N VAL A 295 10.32 8.09 -3.52
CA VAL A 295 9.00 7.62 -3.98
C VAL A 295 8.89 7.83 -5.49
N TYR A 296 8.05 7.03 -6.16
CA TYR A 296 7.68 7.29 -7.54
C TYR A 296 6.50 8.26 -7.58
N LEU A 297 6.67 9.41 -8.23
CA LEU A 297 5.60 10.34 -8.59
C LEU A 297 5.61 10.48 -10.12
N ASP A 298 4.46 10.25 -10.76
CA ASP A 298 4.32 10.29 -12.22
C ASP A 298 5.36 9.43 -12.98
N GLY A 299 5.70 8.27 -12.42
CA GLY A 299 6.70 7.35 -12.97
C GLY A 299 8.16 7.79 -12.79
N GLN A 300 8.41 8.97 -12.20
CA GLN A 300 9.76 9.46 -11.89
C GLN A 300 10.11 9.22 -10.42
N LEU A 301 11.35 8.78 -10.18
CA LEU A 301 11.85 8.57 -8.83
C LEU A 301 12.31 9.90 -8.24
N VAL A 302 11.61 10.37 -7.20
CA VAL A 302 11.90 11.63 -6.50
C VAL A 302 12.14 11.38 -5.01
N ALA A 303 12.85 12.30 -4.36
CA ALA A 303 12.98 12.27 -2.90
C ALA A 303 11.59 12.35 -2.25
N ALA A 304 11.35 11.55 -1.22
CA ALA A 304 10.07 11.58 -0.53
C ALA A 304 9.81 13.01 -0.01
N PRO A 305 8.64 13.61 -0.32
CA PRO A 305 8.35 14.98 0.06
C PRO A 305 8.45 15.10 1.57
N CYS A 306 9.42 15.89 2.02
CA CYS A 306 9.52 16.24 3.43
C CYS A 306 8.26 17.03 3.75
N MET A 307 7.50 16.61 4.76
CA MET A 307 6.53 17.48 5.41
C MET A 307 7.32 18.54 6.21
N SER A 308 8.09 19.36 5.51
CA SER A 308 8.73 20.56 6.04
C SER A 308 7.76 21.71 5.81
N SER A 309 7.45 22.40 6.89
CA SER A 309 6.50 23.51 7.02
C SER A 309 6.84 24.78 6.25
N ASP A 310 7.66 24.76 5.20
CA ASP A 310 8.10 25.97 4.52
C ASP A 310 8.28 25.74 3.01
N SER A 311 7.23 25.98 2.22
CA SER A 311 7.31 26.55 0.87
C SER A 311 5.90 26.77 0.28
N GLU A 312 5.12 27.66 0.88
CA GLU A 312 4.21 28.48 0.09
C GLU A 312 4.96 29.77 -0.20
N THR A 313 5.49 29.92 -1.41
CA THR A 313 5.90 31.22 -1.93
C THR A 313 4.65 32.06 -2.15
N GLU A 314 4.20 32.76 -1.11
CA GLU A 314 3.30 33.89 -1.23
C GLU A 314 4.09 35.10 -1.76
N THR A 315 3.66 35.62 -2.89
CA THR A 315 3.86 37.03 -3.23
C THR A 315 3.19 37.89 -2.17
N SER A 316 3.99 38.81 -1.63
CA SER A 316 3.69 39.83 -0.62
C SER A 316 2.29 40.44 -0.64
N GLU A 317 1.66 40.52 0.54
CA GLU A 317 1.21 41.80 1.12
C GLU A 317 0.97 41.68 2.63
N ALA A 318 1.54 42.63 3.37
CA ALA A 318 1.64 42.61 4.83
C ALA A 318 0.33 42.94 5.54
N LYS A 319 -0.05 42.14 6.56
CA LYS A 319 -0.75 42.63 7.75
C LYS A 319 -0.27 41.91 9.02
N THR A 320 0.22 42.72 9.94
CA THR A 320 0.58 42.42 11.32
C THR A 320 -0.61 41.88 12.13
N GLY A 321 -0.41 40.82 12.92
CA GLY A 321 -1.37 40.43 13.96
C GLY A 321 -1.18 39.03 14.55
N ASP A 322 -0.57 39.00 15.73
CA ASP A 322 -0.70 38.03 16.83
C ASP A 322 -0.07 36.61 16.73
N HIS A 323 0.69 36.28 17.77
CA HIS A 323 1.44 35.03 17.94
C HIS A 323 0.58 34.00 18.67
N SER A 324 0.09 32.99 17.94
CA SER A 324 -0.33 31.71 18.54
C SER A 324 0.23 30.55 17.72
N ALA A 325 1.06 29.73 18.37
CA ALA A 325 1.71 28.57 17.79
C ALA A 325 0.70 27.62 17.13
N ASN A 326 0.78 27.49 15.80
CA ASN A 326 -0.01 26.54 15.03
C ASN A 326 0.49 25.11 15.33
N VAL A 327 -0.23 24.40 16.20
CA VAL A 327 -0.03 22.96 16.43
C VAL A 327 -0.48 22.22 15.17
N ALA A 328 0.47 21.66 14.41
CA ALA A 328 0.20 20.83 13.25
C ALA A 328 -0.77 19.69 13.61
N LYS A 329 -1.88 19.56 12.88
CA LYS A 329 -2.85 18.47 13.05
C LYS A 329 -2.18 17.13 12.72
N ARG A 330 -2.04 16.28 13.73
CA ARG A 330 -1.47 14.92 13.62
C ARG A 330 -2.43 13.99 12.85
N PRO A 331 -1.93 13.01 12.09
CA PRO A 331 -2.77 12.10 11.30
C PRO A 331 -3.73 11.32 12.19
N LYS A 332 -4.99 11.17 11.75
CA LYS A 332 -6.04 10.44 12.49
C LYS A 332 -6.04 8.92 12.22
N HIS A 333 -5.15 8.43 11.35
CA HIS A 333 -5.04 7.03 10.93
C HIS A 333 -3.79 6.36 11.48
N PRO A 334 -3.81 5.02 11.67
CA PRO A 334 -2.60 4.28 11.98
C PRO A 334 -1.60 4.47 10.83
N LEU A 335 -0.36 4.79 11.18
CA LEU A 335 0.72 4.99 10.21
C LEU A 335 0.85 3.74 9.32
N ARG A 336 1.11 3.94 8.03
CA ARG A 336 1.38 2.86 7.06
C ARG A 336 2.86 2.48 7.10
N PHE A 337 3.18 1.19 6.98
CA PHE A 337 4.57 0.75 6.94
C PHE A 337 5.25 1.22 5.64
N LYS A 338 6.30 2.04 5.76
CA LYS A 338 6.97 2.70 4.62
C LYS A 338 8.16 1.91 4.03
N GLY A 339 8.60 0.82 4.67
CA GLY A 339 9.77 0.06 4.20
C GLY A 339 9.56 -0.58 2.80
N SER A 340 10.64 -0.59 1.99
CA SER A 340 10.67 -1.08 0.60
C SER A 340 10.14 -2.50 0.43
N GLN A 341 9.21 -2.76 -0.49
CA GLN A 341 8.60 -4.08 -0.73
C GLN A 341 9.04 -4.64 -2.08
N PRO A 342 9.73 -5.79 -2.12
CA PRO A 342 10.16 -6.39 -3.37
C PRO A 342 9.01 -7.05 -4.14
N VAL A 343 9.09 -7.00 -5.47
CA VAL A 343 8.15 -7.65 -6.39
C VAL A 343 8.61 -9.04 -6.77
N SER A 344 7.68 -9.97 -6.98
CA SER A 344 8.02 -11.32 -7.43
C SER A 344 8.58 -11.27 -8.86
N ILE A 345 9.62 -12.05 -9.12
CA ILE A 345 10.11 -12.19 -10.49
C ILE A 345 9.07 -12.96 -11.33
N SER A 346 8.90 -12.53 -12.56
CA SER A 346 7.99 -13.06 -13.56
C SER A 346 8.68 -13.11 -14.91
N GLN A 347 8.07 -13.76 -15.89
CA GLN A 347 8.57 -13.77 -17.26
C GLN A 347 8.67 -12.35 -17.85
N ARG A 348 7.85 -11.41 -17.37
CA ARG A 348 7.80 -10.01 -17.86
C ARG A 348 8.94 -9.15 -17.33
N ASN A 349 9.38 -9.38 -16.09
CA ASN A 349 10.37 -8.51 -15.43
C ASN A 349 11.77 -9.15 -15.30
N MET A 350 11.92 -10.45 -15.57
CA MET A 350 13.21 -11.13 -15.40
C MET A 350 14.30 -10.64 -16.36
N GLU A 351 13.92 -10.01 -17.48
CA GLU A 351 14.86 -9.36 -18.41
C GLU A 351 15.63 -8.21 -17.73
N ALA A 352 15.12 -7.65 -16.65
CA ALA A 352 15.83 -6.65 -15.85
C ALA A 352 17.19 -7.19 -15.36
N LEU A 353 17.31 -8.49 -15.08
CA LEU A 353 18.56 -9.14 -14.68
C LEU A 353 19.61 -9.14 -15.81
N ILE A 354 19.19 -8.99 -17.06
CA ILE A 354 20.09 -8.86 -18.22
C ILE A 354 20.52 -7.40 -18.37
N ASN A 355 19.56 -6.48 -18.26
CA ASN A 355 19.72 -5.10 -18.67
C ASN A 355 20.30 -4.18 -17.58
N PHE A 356 20.05 -4.44 -16.29
CA PHE A 356 20.47 -3.58 -15.19
C PHE A 356 21.47 -4.25 -14.24
N GLU A 357 22.17 -3.44 -13.45
CA GLU A 357 23.11 -3.93 -12.44
C GLU A 357 22.37 -4.44 -11.21
N TYR A 358 22.57 -5.73 -10.92
CA TYR A 358 22.03 -6.39 -9.74
C TYR A 358 23.11 -7.08 -8.93
N CYS A 359 22.89 -7.12 -7.63
CA CYS A 359 23.54 -8.04 -6.71
C CYS A 359 22.49 -9.01 -6.16
N VAL A 360 22.94 -10.18 -5.70
CA VAL A 360 22.07 -11.28 -5.29
C VAL A 360 22.41 -11.71 -3.86
N SER A 361 21.37 -12.00 -3.08
CA SER A 361 21.51 -12.60 -1.75
C SER A 361 20.45 -13.69 -1.57
N HIS A 362 20.65 -14.56 -0.58
CA HIS A 362 19.62 -15.51 -0.17
C HIS A 362 18.44 -14.76 0.42
N LYS A 363 17.23 -15.17 0.07
CA LYS A 363 16.04 -14.76 0.80
C LYS A 363 15.96 -15.65 2.03
N ALA A 364 16.24 -15.10 3.21
CA ALA A 364 16.16 -15.85 4.44
C ALA A 364 14.68 -16.06 4.82
N ASP A 365 14.41 -17.19 5.47
CA ASP A 365 13.11 -17.43 6.10
C ASP A 365 13.08 -16.77 7.49
N GLY A 366 13.08 -15.43 7.47
CA GLY A 366 13.11 -14.58 8.65
C GLY A 366 11.92 -13.63 8.72
N THR A 367 11.71 -13.05 9.90
CA THR A 367 10.71 -11.99 10.09
C THR A 367 11.34 -10.63 9.82
N ARG A 368 10.75 -9.86 8.90
CA ARG A 368 11.23 -8.52 8.57
C ARG A 368 10.97 -7.55 9.72
N TYR A 369 11.99 -6.79 10.09
CA TYR A 369 11.88 -5.65 11.00
C TYR A 369 12.68 -4.47 10.45
N VAL A 370 12.24 -3.28 10.78
CA VAL A 370 13.05 -2.08 10.68
C VAL A 370 13.54 -1.76 12.09
N MET A 371 14.85 -1.57 12.24
CA MET A 371 15.46 -1.22 13.51
C MET A 371 15.65 0.29 13.58
N LEU A 372 15.01 0.91 14.59
CA LEU A 372 15.20 2.30 14.95
C LEU A 372 16.17 2.39 16.12
N ILE A 373 17.31 3.04 15.91
CA ILE A 373 18.24 3.42 16.96
C ILE A 373 17.99 4.90 17.23
N ALA A 374 17.16 5.20 18.23
CA ALA A 374 16.83 6.59 18.60
C ALA A 374 17.93 7.22 19.46
N GLY A 375 18.64 6.42 20.27
CA GLY A 375 19.72 6.88 21.14
C GLY A 375 20.20 5.77 22.08
N PRO A 376 21.01 6.12 23.11
CA PRO A 376 21.45 5.17 24.14
C PRO A 376 20.25 4.48 24.81
N ASN A 377 20.27 3.15 24.92
CA ASN A 377 19.19 2.32 25.50
C ASN A 377 17.80 2.51 24.84
N GLN A 378 17.76 3.10 23.65
CA GLN A 378 16.54 3.38 22.89
C GLN A 378 16.65 2.74 21.50
N VAL A 379 16.60 1.40 21.49
CA VAL A 379 16.63 0.60 20.27
C VAL A 379 15.31 -0.15 20.14
N TYR A 380 14.65 0.07 19.00
CA TYR A 380 13.33 -0.48 18.72
C TYR A 380 13.34 -1.26 17.42
N LEU A 381 12.46 -2.24 17.33
CA LEU A 381 12.14 -2.99 16.12
C LEU A 381 10.69 -2.70 15.75
N ILE A 382 10.44 -2.51 14.46
CA ILE A 382 9.11 -2.22 13.91
C ILE A 382 8.82 -3.23 12.81
N ASP A 383 7.74 -3.98 12.94
CA ASP A 383 7.34 -4.96 11.92
C ASP A 383 6.48 -4.35 10.80
N ARG A 384 6.06 -5.19 9.85
CA ARG A 384 5.18 -4.76 8.74
C ARG A 384 3.80 -4.29 9.18
N GLY A 385 3.34 -4.71 10.36
CA GLY A 385 2.11 -4.25 10.98
C GLY A 385 2.30 -2.94 11.75
N ASN A 386 3.49 -2.34 11.75
CA ASN A 386 3.86 -1.19 12.58
C ASN A 386 3.76 -1.45 14.09
N PHE A 387 3.80 -2.71 14.51
CA PHE A 387 3.94 -3.05 15.91
C PHE A 387 5.36 -2.75 16.37
N VAL A 388 5.47 -2.15 17.55
CA VAL A 388 6.73 -1.69 18.12
C VAL A 388 7.20 -2.63 19.22
N TYR A 389 8.47 -3.01 19.13
CA TYR A 389 9.15 -3.84 20.11
C TYR A 389 10.43 -3.13 20.56
N LYS A 390 10.82 -3.30 21.82
CA LYS A 390 12.03 -2.70 22.38
C LYS A 390 13.08 -3.77 22.69
N ALA A 391 14.30 -3.57 22.21
CA ALA A 391 15.45 -4.39 22.58
C ALA A 391 16.06 -3.80 23.85
N ASP A 392 16.08 -4.56 24.94
CA ASP A 392 16.52 -4.04 26.24
C ASP A 392 18.04 -3.83 26.29
N VAL A 393 18.81 -4.69 25.62
CA VAL A 393 20.28 -4.61 25.60
C VAL A 393 20.80 -4.77 24.17
N LEU A 394 21.00 -3.66 23.47
CA LEU A 394 21.64 -3.65 22.17
C LEU A 394 22.40 -2.34 21.94
N HIS A 395 23.72 -2.43 21.76
CA HIS A 395 24.62 -1.28 21.76
C HIS A 395 25.16 -0.95 20.35
N PHE A 396 25.22 0.35 20.04
CA PHE A 396 25.70 0.92 18.79
C PHE A 396 26.66 2.11 19.05
N PRO A 397 27.91 1.84 19.47
CA PRO A 397 28.91 2.89 19.63
C PRO A 397 29.23 3.55 18.28
N SER A 398 29.50 4.84 18.30
CA SER A 398 29.85 5.61 17.11
C SER A 398 31.29 5.36 16.68
N VAL A 399 31.58 5.51 15.38
CA VAL A 399 32.94 5.38 14.83
C VAL A 399 33.92 6.35 15.52
N SER A 400 33.49 7.60 15.74
CA SER A 400 34.30 8.63 16.38
C SER A 400 34.69 8.24 17.80
N TRP A 401 33.73 7.75 18.59
CA TRP A 401 34.01 7.30 19.96
C TRP A 401 34.93 6.09 19.98
N VAL A 402 34.70 5.07 19.14
CA VAL A 402 35.55 3.87 19.11
C VAL A 402 37.01 4.21 18.80
N LYS A 403 37.25 5.08 17.82
CA LYS A 403 38.62 5.53 17.48
C LYS A 403 39.28 6.28 18.63
N GLN A 404 38.53 7.14 19.32
CA GLN A 404 39.05 7.86 20.49
C GLN A 404 39.32 6.90 21.65
N PHE A 405 38.41 5.97 21.92
CA PHE A 405 38.52 4.96 22.96
C PHE A 405 39.77 4.08 22.76
N GLU A 406 40.01 3.64 21.52
CA GLU A 406 41.20 2.87 21.16
C GLU A 406 42.50 3.67 21.43
N GLN A 407 42.54 4.94 21.03
CA GLN A 407 43.70 5.82 21.26
C GLN A 407 43.96 6.08 22.76
N LEU A 408 42.92 6.36 23.54
CA LEU A 408 43.04 6.61 24.98
C LEU A 408 43.47 5.35 25.72
N ARG A 409 42.95 4.18 25.33
CA ARG A 409 43.37 2.90 25.90
C ARG A 409 44.84 2.60 25.65
N GLN A 410 45.37 2.92 24.47
CA GLN A 410 46.80 2.79 24.18
C GLN A 410 47.66 3.70 25.06
N LYS A 411 47.13 4.86 25.48
CA LYS A 411 47.76 5.79 26.43
C LYS A 411 47.50 5.44 27.90
N ALA A 412 46.79 4.34 28.19
CA ALA A 412 46.33 3.96 29.53
C ALA A 412 45.50 5.04 30.25
N GLU A 413 44.78 5.86 29.48
CA GLU A 413 43.89 6.91 29.98
C GLU A 413 42.44 6.39 30.11
N SER A 414 41.71 6.91 31.10
CA SER A 414 40.29 6.60 31.29
C SER A 414 39.44 7.27 30.21
N SER A 415 38.50 6.54 29.62
CA SER A 415 37.55 7.06 28.64
C SER A 415 36.13 6.97 29.17
N ALA A 416 35.28 7.93 28.81
CA ALA A 416 33.87 7.92 29.18
C ALA A 416 33.11 6.82 28.42
N ASP A 417 32.12 6.21 29.07
CA ASP A 417 31.24 5.20 28.47
C ASP A 417 30.49 5.78 27.26
N PHE A 418 30.44 5.06 26.14
CA PHE A 418 29.77 5.49 24.91
C PHE A 418 28.26 5.76 25.08
N LEU A 419 27.62 5.18 26.10
CA LEU A 419 26.23 5.45 26.45
C LEU A 419 26.04 6.83 27.10
N SER A 420 27.09 7.35 27.74
CA SER A 420 27.07 8.63 28.46
C SER A 420 27.79 9.75 27.70
N ALA A 421 28.75 9.40 26.86
CA ALA A 421 29.55 10.35 26.11
C ALA A 421 28.71 11.04 25.01
N PRO A 422 28.78 12.38 24.87
CA PRO A 422 28.12 13.09 23.78
C PRO A 422 28.59 12.57 22.41
N GLY A 423 27.66 12.11 21.58
CA GLY A 423 27.97 11.48 20.29
C GLY A 423 28.69 10.13 20.40
N GLY A 424 28.69 9.52 21.59
CA GLY A 424 29.27 8.19 21.84
C GLY A 424 28.45 7.05 21.22
N HIS A 425 27.14 7.21 21.13
CA HIS A 425 26.21 6.25 20.56
C HIS A 425 25.51 6.80 19.31
N LEU A 426 25.09 5.92 18.40
CA LEU A 426 24.25 6.30 17.28
C LEU A 426 22.87 6.80 17.75
N PHE A 427 22.27 7.70 16.98
CA PHE A 427 20.94 8.24 17.24
C PHE A 427 20.21 8.43 15.91
N ASN A 428 18.88 8.55 15.94
CA ASN A 428 18.03 8.73 14.76
C ASN A 428 18.50 7.98 13.51
N THR A 429 18.81 6.69 13.70
CA THR A 429 19.35 5.81 12.65
C THR A 429 18.32 4.73 12.37
N LEU A 430 18.03 4.51 11.09
CA LEU A 430 16.98 3.59 10.63
C LEU A 430 17.57 2.54 9.69
N LEU A 431 17.51 1.28 10.11
CA LEU A 431 18.10 0.14 9.42
C LEU A 431 17.00 -0.83 8.96
N ASP A 432 17.06 -1.29 7.72
CA ASP A 432 16.14 -2.32 7.20
C ASP A 432 16.80 -3.69 7.26
N GLY A 433 16.06 -4.68 7.75
CA GLY A 433 16.63 -5.99 7.99
C GLY A 433 15.60 -7.08 8.26
N GLU A 434 16.13 -8.25 8.56
CA GLU A 434 15.36 -9.44 8.88
C GLU A 434 15.94 -10.14 10.11
N MET A 435 15.07 -10.55 11.02
CA MET A 435 15.40 -11.40 12.14
C MET A 435 15.32 -12.86 11.70
N ILE A 436 16.42 -13.59 11.86
CA ILE A 436 16.52 -15.01 11.53
C ILE A 436 16.91 -15.82 12.78
N LEU A 437 16.49 -17.07 12.80
CA LEU A 437 16.93 -18.05 13.79
C LEU A 437 18.05 -18.90 13.18
N CYS A 438 19.28 -18.72 13.68
CA CYS A 438 20.43 -19.48 13.23
C CYS A 438 20.52 -20.83 13.95
N HIS A 439 20.84 -21.89 13.23
CA HIS A 439 21.05 -23.23 13.78
C HIS A 439 22.48 -23.37 14.31
N ASP A 440 22.68 -24.26 15.28
CA ASP A 440 24.03 -24.62 15.73
C ASP A 440 24.72 -25.45 14.62
N PRO A 441 25.85 -24.99 14.06
CA PRO A 441 26.59 -25.72 13.04
C PRO A 441 27.17 -27.06 13.53
N THR A 442 27.15 -27.33 14.84
CA THR A 442 27.62 -28.58 15.43
C THR A 442 26.54 -29.67 15.52
N GLN A 443 25.26 -29.31 15.30
CA GLN A 443 24.17 -30.28 15.27
C GLN A 443 23.75 -30.63 13.85
N PRO A 444 23.55 -31.93 13.52
CA PRO A 444 23.12 -32.33 12.18
C PRO A 444 21.74 -31.73 11.87
N SER A 445 21.61 -31.19 10.66
CA SER A 445 20.37 -30.62 10.14
C SER A 445 19.28 -31.70 10.04
N THR A 446 18.44 -31.79 11.06
CA THR A 446 17.18 -32.52 10.95
C THR A 446 16.28 -31.80 9.96
N SER A 447 15.59 -32.56 9.09
CA SER A 447 14.65 -32.05 8.09
C SER A 447 13.38 -31.49 8.73
N GLY A 448 13.49 -30.31 9.35
CA GLY A 448 12.40 -29.59 10.01
C GLY A 448 12.88 -28.21 10.47
N PRO A 449 11.95 -27.30 10.81
CA PRO A 449 12.30 -26.01 11.40
C PRO A 449 13.08 -26.24 12.70
N PRO A 450 14.16 -25.47 12.94
CA PRO A 450 14.95 -25.60 14.16
C PRO A 450 14.10 -25.37 15.40
N ASP A 451 14.42 -26.07 16.48
CA ASP A 451 13.85 -25.77 17.79
C ASP A 451 14.31 -24.37 18.24
N PRO A 452 13.39 -23.43 18.55
CA PRO A 452 13.72 -22.11 19.08
C PRO A 452 14.56 -22.14 20.36
N SER A 453 14.56 -23.24 21.10
CA SER A 453 15.34 -23.41 22.34
C SER A 453 16.83 -23.65 22.12
N THR A 454 17.27 -24.03 20.92
CA THR A 454 18.68 -24.36 20.60
C THR A 454 19.34 -23.40 19.61
N GLY A 455 18.55 -22.61 18.89
CA GLY A 455 19.07 -21.65 17.90
C GLY A 455 19.47 -20.29 18.49
N THR A 456 20.27 -19.53 17.74
CA THR A 456 20.66 -18.15 18.11
C THR A 456 19.99 -17.14 17.19
N PHE A 457 19.38 -16.11 17.77
CA PHE A 457 18.75 -15.06 16.98
C PHE A 457 19.79 -14.10 16.40
N ARG A 458 19.59 -13.75 15.13
CA ARG A 458 20.44 -12.81 14.40
C ARG A 458 19.60 -11.87 13.56
N TYR A 459 19.86 -10.57 13.70
CA TYR A 459 19.34 -9.53 12.82
C TYR A 459 20.32 -9.28 11.68
N LEU A 460 19.88 -9.55 10.45
CA LEU A 460 20.61 -9.29 9.21
C LEU A 460 20.18 -7.94 8.64
N ILE A 461 21.06 -6.95 8.71
CA ILE A 461 20.86 -5.64 8.10
C ILE A 461 21.17 -5.75 6.61
N TYR A 462 20.20 -5.46 5.74
CA TYR A 462 20.41 -5.47 4.29
C TYR A 462 20.37 -4.08 3.65
N ASP A 463 19.78 -3.07 4.32
CA ASP A 463 19.81 -1.69 3.86
C ASP A 463 19.79 -0.69 5.04
N ILE A 464 20.12 0.58 4.76
CA ILE A 464 20.11 1.69 5.71
C ILE A 464 19.41 2.89 5.08
N ILE A 465 18.39 3.42 5.77
CA ILE A 465 17.59 4.55 5.28
C ILE A 465 18.16 5.88 5.79
N THR A 466 18.55 5.91 7.07
CA THR A 466 19.05 7.13 7.72
C THR A 466 20.13 6.78 8.72
N LEU A 467 21.17 7.62 8.84
CA LEU A 467 22.24 7.48 9.81
C LEU A 467 22.46 8.82 10.52
N ASN A 468 22.19 8.91 11.83
CA ASN A 468 22.32 10.17 12.60
C ASN A 468 21.63 11.36 11.89
N ASN A 469 20.36 11.18 11.48
CA ASN A 469 19.58 12.09 10.62
C ASN A 469 20.08 12.31 9.19
N GLN A 470 21.20 11.72 8.76
CA GLN A 470 21.68 11.83 7.39
C GLN A 470 20.90 10.90 6.45
N PRO A 471 20.37 11.40 5.32
CA PRO A 471 19.43 10.67 4.46
C PRO A 471 20.16 9.70 3.52
N LEU A 472 20.82 8.69 4.06
CA LEU A 472 21.60 7.74 3.26
C LEU A 472 20.78 6.95 2.24
N GLY A 473 19.47 6.77 2.46
CA GLY A 473 18.58 6.14 1.48
C GLY A 473 18.56 6.86 0.11
N ARG A 474 18.96 8.14 0.06
CA ARG A 474 19.10 8.95 -1.17
C ARG A 474 20.44 8.77 -1.88
N CYS A 475 21.34 7.94 -1.33
CA CYS A 475 22.60 7.57 -1.95
C CYS A 475 22.44 6.23 -2.70
N PRO A 476 23.29 5.92 -3.70
CA PRO A 476 23.29 4.64 -4.39
C PRO A 476 23.47 3.45 -3.44
N PHE A 477 22.91 2.29 -3.77
CA PHE A 477 22.91 1.10 -2.89
C PHE A 477 24.29 0.74 -2.34
N PHE A 478 25.35 0.80 -3.14
CA PHE A 478 26.69 0.42 -2.68
C PHE A 478 27.22 1.33 -1.56
N GLU A 479 26.91 2.63 -1.58
CA GLU A 479 27.28 3.55 -0.51
C GLU A 479 26.55 3.22 0.79
N ARG A 480 25.25 2.93 0.71
CA ARG A 480 24.43 2.49 1.84
C ARG A 480 24.96 1.17 2.42
N TYR A 481 25.25 0.22 1.55
CA TYR A 481 25.78 -1.09 1.90
C TYR A 481 27.15 -1.00 2.59
N MET A 482 28.04 -0.12 2.12
CA MET A 482 29.33 0.16 2.75
C MET A 482 29.18 0.94 4.07
N ALA A 483 28.19 1.82 4.17
CA ALA A 483 27.90 2.55 5.41
C ALA A 483 27.48 1.59 6.53
N ILE A 484 26.67 0.56 6.24
CA ILE A 484 26.33 -0.47 7.24
C ILE A 484 27.59 -1.11 7.81
N ASP A 485 28.52 -1.50 6.95
CA ASP A 485 29.77 -2.14 7.38
C ASP A 485 30.63 -1.20 8.24
N LYS A 486 30.88 0.01 7.75
CA LYS A 486 31.81 0.98 8.36
C LYS A 486 31.25 1.68 9.59
N GLN A 487 29.94 1.96 9.60
CA GLN A 487 29.29 2.80 10.62
C GLN A 487 28.53 1.99 11.67
N ILE A 488 28.11 0.76 11.35
CA ILE A 488 27.33 -0.08 12.26
C ILE A 488 28.14 -1.31 12.70
N ILE A 489 28.63 -2.11 11.76
CA ILE A 489 29.25 -3.40 12.08
C ILE A 489 30.65 -3.21 12.67
N TRP A 490 31.51 -2.43 12.01
CA TRP A 490 32.88 -2.20 12.45
C TRP A 490 32.97 -1.63 13.87
N PRO A 491 32.26 -0.54 14.25
CA PRO A 491 32.34 0.00 15.61
C PRO A 491 31.94 -1.00 16.68
N ARG A 492 30.87 -1.77 16.44
CA ARG A 492 30.38 -2.78 17.38
C ARG A 492 31.39 -3.89 17.59
N ASN A 493 31.93 -4.45 16.50
CA ASN A 493 32.91 -5.53 16.57
C ASN A 493 34.20 -5.07 17.24
N THR A 494 34.71 -3.89 16.87
CA THR A 494 35.92 -3.33 17.47
C THR A 494 35.71 -3.04 18.95
N ALA A 495 34.60 -2.39 19.33
CA ALA A 495 34.29 -2.14 20.74
C ALA A 495 34.12 -3.45 21.53
N GLY A 496 33.58 -4.50 20.91
CA GLY A 496 33.47 -5.84 21.50
C GLY A 496 34.82 -6.51 21.73
N HIS A 497 35.74 -6.47 20.75
CA HIS A 497 37.12 -6.95 20.93
C HIS A 497 37.87 -6.15 22.01
N LEU A 498 37.54 -4.87 22.14
CA LEU A 498 38.05 -4.02 23.21
C LEU A 498 37.31 -4.24 24.55
N GLY A 499 36.34 -5.13 24.65
CA GLY A 499 35.60 -5.40 25.90
C GLY A 499 34.70 -4.25 26.36
N ALA A 500 34.49 -3.22 25.54
CA ALA A 500 33.54 -2.14 25.81
C ALA A 500 32.09 -2.56 25.49
N VAL A 501 31.90 -3.58 24.66
CA VAL A 501 30.60 -4.15 24.33
C VAL A 501 30.60 -5.64 24.65
N ASP A 502 29.74 -6.05 25.57
CA ASP A 502 29.54 -7.47 25.88
C ASP A 502 28.46 -8.06 24.97
N PHE A 503 28.85 -8.95 24.05
CA PHE A 503 27.93 -9.63 23.15
C PHE A 503 27.09 -10.71 23.84
N SER A 504 27.53 -11.27 24.98
CA SER A 504 26.79 -12.30 25.71
C SER A 504 25.55 -11.74 26.42
N ALA A 505 25.59 -10.45 26.76
CA ALA A 505 24.49 -9.74 27.40
C ALA A 505 23.45 -9.18 26.41
N GLN A 506 23.72 -9.21 25.11
CA GLN A 506 22.85 -8.61 24.09
C GLN A 506 21.61 -9.43 23.81
N SER A 507 20.55 -8.75 23.36
CA SER A 507 19.29 -9.38 22.96
C SER A 507 19.45 -10.34 21.77
N PHE A 508 20.29 -10.00 20.78
CA PHE A 508 20.55 -10.85 19.61
C PHE A 508 21.80 -10.38 18.85
N SER A 509 22.35 -11.25 17.99
CA SER A 509 23.48 -10.89 17.13
C SER A 509 23.04 -9.95 16.01
N VAL A 510 23.87 -8.98 15.64
CA VAL A 510 23.60 -8.08 14.50
C VAL A 510 24.70 -8.25 13.47
N ARG A 511 24.34 -8.56 12.22
CA ARG A 511 25.28 -8.71 11.11
C ARG A 511 24.75 -8.00 9.87
N ARG A 512 25.65 -7.65 8.95
CA ARG A 512 25.28 -7.21 7.60
C ARG A 512 24.96 -8.42 6.74
N LYS A 513 23.87 -8.37 6.00
CA LYS A 513 23.51 -9.38 5.00
C LYS A 513 24.51 -9.34 3.85
N VAL A 514 24.96 -10.52 3.40
CA VAL A 514 25.95 -10.62 2.33
C VAL A 514 25.25 -10.62 0.98
N PHE A 515 25.52 -9.61 0.17
CA PHE A 515 25.21 -9.58 -1.26
C PHE A 515 26.42 -10.01 -2.08
N ARG A 516 26.17 -10.86 -3.08
CA ARG A 516 27.15 -11.37 -4.03
C ARG A 516 26.92 -10.75 -5.41
N PRO A 517 27.94 -10.70 -6.28
CA PRO A 517 27.74 -10.35 -7.68
C PRO A 517 26.81 -11.34 -8.39
N LEU A 518 26.06 -10.88 -9.39
CA LEU A 518 25.05 -11.68 -10.07
C LEU A 518 25.58 -12.98 -10.70
N ASN A 519 26.85 -13.01 -11.12
CA ASN A 519 27.47 -14.21 -11.69
C ASN A 519 27.65 -15.37 -10.68
N GLN A 520 27.51 -15.12 -9.37
CA GLN A 520 27.57 -16.16 -8.33
C GLN A 520 26.21 -16.82 -8.08
N THR A 521 25.15 -16.43 -8.80
CA THR A 521 23.80 -17.00 -8.64
C THR A 521 23.79 -18.53 -8.79
N GLU A 522 24.56 -19.07 -9.74
CA GLU A 522 24.65 -20.52 -9.96
C GLU A 522 25.24 -21.24 -8.74
N GLU A 523 26.31 -20.69 -8.16
CA GLU A 523 26.95 -21.25 -6.97
C GLU A 523 26.03 -21.20 -5.74
N MET A 524 25.29 -20.11 -5.57
CA MET A 524 24.37 -19.93 -4.45
C MET A 524 23.18 -20.90 -4.49
N LEU A 525 22.76 -21.34 -5.67
CA LEU A 525 21.65 -22.28 -5.84
C LEU A 525 22.08 -23.74 -5.67
N LYS A 526 23.38 -24.02 -5.53
CA LYS A 526 23.88 -25.39 -5.34
C LYS A 526 23.46 -25.95 -3.97
N PRO A 527 23.03 -27.22 -3.89
CA PRO A 527 22.68 -27.86 -2.63
C PRO A 527 23.80 -27.79 -1.59
N GLU A 528 25.06 -27.92 -2.01
CA GLU A 528 26.23 -27.87 -1.12
C GLU A 528 26.43 -26.49 -0.50
N TYR A 529 25.96 -25.43 -1.16
CA TYR A 529 25.97 -24.07 -0.61
C TYR A 529 24.81 -23.88 0.37
N LEU A 530 23.61 -24.31 -0.01
CA LEU A 530 22.40 -24.19 0.84
C LEU A 530 22.55 -24.94 2.16
N GLN A 531 23.21 -26.11 2.17
CA GLN A 531 23.49 -26.88 3.38
C GLN A 531 24.49 -26.20 4.33
N LYS A 532 25.31 -25.27 3.83
CA LYS A 532 26.27 -24.50 4.65
C LYS A 532 25.65 -23.26 5.28
N LEU A 533 24.44 -22.87 4.86
CA LEU A 533 23.75 -21.74 5.48
C LEU A 533 23.38 -22.11 6.91
N ASP A 534 23.69 -21.21 7.83
CA ASP A 534 23.35 -21.36 9.24
C ASP A 534 21.87 -21.01 9.53
N HIS A 535 21.05 -20.84 8.50
CA HIS A 535 19.63 -20.48 8.59
C HIS A 535 18.88 -20.96 7.35
N LEU A 536 17.55 -21.08 7.48
CA LEU A 536 16.68 -21.46 6.39
C LEU A 536 16.59 -20.35 5.32
N SER A 537 16.55 -20.77 4.05
CA SER A 537 16.35 -19.87 2.90
C SER A 537 15.22 -20.38 2.02
N ASP A 538 14.34 -19.48 1.60
CA ASP A 538 13.16 -19.79 0.78
C ASP A 538 13.25 -19.21 -0.64
N GLY A 539 14.45 -18.78 -1.06
CA GLY A 539 14.68 -18.27 -2.41
C GLY A 539 15.85 -17.30 -2.50
N LEU A 540 15.77 -16.38 -3.47
CA LEU A 540 16.77 -15.35 -3.74
C LEU A 540 16.14 -13.95 -3.72
N ILE A 541 16.93 -12.96 -3.35
CA ILE A 541 16.61 -11.54 -3.53
C ILE A 541 17.64 -10.91 -4.47
N PHE A 542 17.15 -10.22 -5.49
CA PHE A 542 17.95 -9.46 -6.43
C PHE A 542 17.76 -7.98 -6.11
N GLN A 543 18.82 -7.37 -5.60
CA GLN A 543 18.85 -5.97 -5.24
C GLN A 543 19.56 -5.20 -6.34
N PRO A 544 18.90 -4.21 -6.96
CA PRO A 544 19.56 -3.37 -7.95
C PRO A 544 20.68 -2.56 -7.28
N CYS A 545 21.81 -2.43 -7.97
CA CYS A 545 23.04 -1.86 -7.42
C CYS A 545 23.77 -0.89 -8.37
N GLY A 546 23.05 -0.35 -9.35
CA GLY A 546 23.54 0.70 -10.24
C GLY A 546 23.66 2.08 -9.55
N PRO A 547 24.14 3.10 -10.29
CA PRO A 547 24.38 4.44 -9.76
C PRO A 547 23.10 5.19 -9.36
N ASP A 548 21.96 4.90 -10.00
CA ASP A 548 20.69 5.60 -9.74
C ASP A 548 19.72 4.78 -8.85
N GLU A 549 20.26 3.82 -8.08
CA GLU A 549 19.48 2.88 -7.28
C GLU A 549 19.34 3.32 -5.83
N PHE A 550 18.33 4.15 -5.57
CA PHE A 550 17.99 4.72 -4.25
C PHE A 550 17.05 3.81 -3.44
N TYR A 551 16.89 4.09 -2.14
CA TYR A 551 15.96 3.37 -1.27
C TYR A 551 14.52 3.84 -1.53
N VAL A 552 13.70 2.99 -2.17
CA VAL A 552 12.30 3.29 -2.48
C VAL A 552 11.38 2.94 -1.31
N LEU A 553 10.52 3.88 -0.91
CA LEU A 553 9.47 3.63 0.09
C LEU A 553 8.28 2.89 -0.55
N GLY A 554 7.68 1.96 0.19
CA GLY A 554 6.57 1.16 -0.34
C GLY A 554 7.03 0.15 -1.41
N THR A 555 6.24 -0.07 -2.46
CA THR A 555 6.57 -1.09 -3.48
C THR A 555 7.75 -0.64 -4.34
N CYS A 556 8.81 -1.44 -4.40
CA CYS A 556 9.96 -1.20 -5.27
C CYS A 556 9.91 -2.16 -6.47
N PRO A 557 9.56 -1.68 -7.68
CA PRO A 557 9.44 -2.53 -8.87
C PRO A 557 10.78 -3.13 -9.32
N GLN A 558 11.89 -2.49 -8.95
CA GLN A 558 13.24 -2.94 -9.32
C GLN A 558 13.78 -4.01 -8.35
N THR A 559 13.35 -4.07 -7.10
CA THR A 559 13.85 -5.11 -6.18
C THR A 559 13.07 -6.40 -6.40
N LEU A 560 13.72 -7.44 -6.93
CA LEU A 560 13.06 -8.68 -7.33
C LEU A 560 13.28 -9.77 -6.29
N LYS A 561 12.22 -10.48 -5.90
CA LYS A 561 12.30 -11.71 -5.12
C LYS A 561 11.96 -12.90 -6.01
N TRP A 562 12.79 -13.93 -5.95
CA TRP A 562 12.52 -15.22 -6.58
C TRP A 562 12.34 -16.29 -5.52
N LYS A 563 11.33 -17.14 -5.72
CA LYS A 563 11.15 -18.36 -4.96
C LYS A 563 11.15 -19.54 -5.92
N PRO A 564 11.76 -20.68 -5.56
CA PRO A 564 11.56 -21.93 -6.28
C PRO A 564 10.06 -22.20 -6.44
N PRO A 565 9.58 -22.61 -7.64
CA PRO A 565 8.15 -22.83 -7.88
C PRO A 565 7.51 -23.82 -6.90
N ASN A 566 8.28 -24.81 -6.44
CA ASN A 566 7.85 -25.81 -5.46
C ASN A 566 7.70 -25.26 -4.02
N LEU A 567 8.16 -24.03 -3.75
CA LEU A 567 8.03 -23.35 -2.46
C LEU A 567 6.97 -22.23 -2.48
N ASN A 568 6.26 -22.06 -3.60
CA ASN A 568 5.15 -21.10 -3.67
C ASN A 568 3.91 -21.67 -2.97
N THR A 569 3.41 -20.96 -1.96
CA THR A 569 2.23 -21.32 -1.20
C THR A 569 1.27 -20.13 -1.13
N ILE A 570 -0.03 -20.42 -1.00
CA ILE A 570 -1.08 -19.43 -0.83
C ILE A 570 -1.95 -19.82 0.35
N ASP A 571 -2.23 -18.87 1.22
CA ASP A 571 -3.14 -19.02 2.33
C ASP A 571 -4.58 -18.69 1.88
N PHE A 572 -5.46 -19.69 1.84
CA PHE A 572 -6.86 -19.55 1.47
C PHE A 572 -7.77 -19.75 2.67
N ARG A 573 -8.98 -19.18 2.63
CA ARG A 573 -10.07 -19.62 3.50
C ARG A 573 -10.69 -20.86 2.85
N CYS A 574 -10.69 -21.99 3.55
CA CYS A 574 -11.24 -23.24 3.03
C CYS A 574 -12.71 -23.38 3.43
N LYS A 575 -13.57 -23.77 2.49
CA LYS A 575 -14.95 -24.17 2.76
C LYS A 575 -15.20 -25.56 2.20
N ILE A 576 -15.59 -26.50 3.07
CA ILE A 576 -15.87 -27.87 2.69
C ILE A 576 -17.39 -28.04 2.51
N ALA A 577 -17.81 -28.42 1.31
CA ALA A 577 -19.21 -28.73 1.03
C ALA A 577 -19.35 -30.17 0.54
N HIS A 578 -20.50 -30.79 0.80
CA HIS A 578 -20.87 -32.07 0.21
C HIS A 578 -21.81 -31.78 -0.97
N GLU A 579 -21.35 -32.00 -2.20
CA GLU A 579 -22.16 -31.77 -3.40
C GLU A 579 -22.86 -33.08 -3.81
N CYS A 580 -24.18 -32.99 -4.02
CA CYS A 580 -24.99 -34.03 -4.63
C CYS A 580 -25.65 -33.43 -5.89
N LYS A 581 -24.93 -33.43 -7.01
CA LYS A 581 -25.47 -32.95 -8.29
C LYS A 581 -26.05 -34.12 -9.10
N VAL A 582 -27.16 -33.85 -9.79
CA VAL A 582 -27.82 -34.85 -10.63
C VAL A 582 -26.86 -35.24 -11.78
N GLY A 583 -26.46 -36.51 -11.84
CA GLY A 583 -25.54 -37.04 -12.86
C GLY A 583 -24.06 -37.08 -12.44
N GLU A 584 -23.69 -36.56 -11.26
CA GLU A 584 -22.33 -36.65 -10.72
C GLU A 584 -22.31 -37.58 -9.48
N ILE A 585 -21.15 -38.20 -9.22
CA ILE A 585 -20.96 -38.99 -7.99
C ILE A 585 -20.95 -38.04 -6.79
N PRO A 586 -21.84 -38.21 -5.80
CA PRO A 586 -21.84 -37.39 -4.59
C PRO A 586 -20.49 -37.41 -3.91
N GLY A 587 -20.00 -36.25 -3.51
CA GLY A 587 -18.65 -36.13 -2.96
C GLY A 587 -18.41 -34.85 -2.19
N TYR A 588 -17.35 -34.87 -1.38
CA TYR A 588 -16.87 -33.67 -0.71
C TYR A 588 -16.03 -32.83 -1.68
N VAL A 589 -16.27 -31.53 -1.67
CA VAL A 589 -15.53 -30.53 -2.43
C VAL A 589 -15.01 -29.47 -1.46
N GLY A 590 -13.72 -29.15 -1.57
CA GLY A 590 -13.08 -28.12 -0.77
C GLY A 590 -12.82 -26.89 -1.61
N TYR A 591 -13.62 -25.84 -1.41
CA TYR A 591 -13.48 -24.55 -2.07
C TYR A 591 -12.45 -23.70 -1.33
N LEU A 592 -11.61 -23.03 -2.10
CA LEU A 592 -10.55 -22.16 -1.60
C LEU A 592 -10.85 -20.71 -1.99
N TYR A 593 -10.94 -19.83 -1.01
CA TYR A 593 -11.28 -18.41 -1.19
C TYR A 593 -10.11 -17.51 -0.86
N LEU A 594 -9.80 -16.59 -1.77
CA LEU A 594 -8.93 -15.44 -1.49
C LEU A 594 -9.73 -14.34 -0.77
N GLY A 595 -9.04 -13.53 0.02
CA GLY A 595 -9.63 -12.39 0.70
C GLY A 595 -10.12 -11.33 -0.30
N GLY A 596 -11.28 -10.73 -0.01
CA GLY A 596 -11.93 -9.76 -0.90
C GLY A 596 -12.78 -10.37 -2.01
N LEU A 597 -12.87 -11.71 -2.10
CA LEU A 597 -13.74 -12.41 -3.04
C LEU A 597 -14.79 -13.24 -2.30
N ASN A 598 -16.03 -13.18 -2.77
CA ASN A 598 -17.12 -14.05 -2.32
C ASN A 598 -17.25 -15.32 -3.17
N VAL A 599 -16.44 -15.44 -4.22
CA VAL A 599 -16.41 -16.58 -5.14
C VAL A 599 -15.15 -17.44 -4.91
N PRO A 600 -15.25 -18.77 -5.08
CA PRO A 600 -14.10 -19.65 -4.88
C PRO A 600 -13.04 -19.40 -5.95
N SER A 601 -11.80 -19.16 -5.51
CA SER A 601 -10.64 -18.92 -6.37
C SER A 601 -9.99 -20.21 -6.85
N ALA A 602 -10.15 -21.31 -6.11
CA ALA A 602 -9.64 -22.63 -6.47
C ALA A 602 -10.43 -23.76 -5.76
N LYS A 603 -10.12 -25.01 -6.11
CA LYS A 603 -10.62 -26.21 -5.43
C LYS A 603 -9.47 -27.12 -5.01
N LEU A 604 -9.63 -27.79 -3.87
CA LEU A 604 -8.73 -28.85 -3.44
C LEU A 604 -8.85 -30.07 -4.36
N ALA A 605 -7.71 -30.70 -4.66
CA ALA A 605 -7.63 -31.85 -5.56
C ALA A 605 -8.36 -33.10 -5.02
N HIS A 606 -8.23 -33.35 -3.72
CA HIS A 606 -8.83 -34.50 -3.04
C HIS A 606 -9.38 -34.07 -1.70
N VAL A 607 -10.65 -34.39 -1.45
CA VAL A 607 -11.34 -34.05 -0.20
C VAL A 607 -12.18 -35.25 0.24
N GLY A 608 -12.03 -35.64 1.50
CA GLY A 608 -12.82 -36.70 2.12
C GLY A 608 -13.53 -36.22 3.39
N PRO A 609 -14.27 -37.12 4.06
CA PRO A 609 -15.03 -36.79 5.27
C PRO A 609 -14.16 -36.22 6.41
N LYS A 610 -12.91 -36.67 6.51
CA LYS A 610 -11.94 -36.23 7.52
C LYS A 610 -11.54 -34.76 7.40
N ASP A 611 -11.64 -34.21 6.18
CA ASP A 611 -11.19 -32.85 5.87
C ASP A 611 -12.24 -31.79 6.25
N LYS A 612 -13.42 -32.21 6.72
CA LYS A 612 -14.45 -31.32 7.27
C LYS A 612 -13.93 -30.45 8.43
N ASN A 613 -12.87 -30.88 9.11
CA ASN A 613 -12.20 -30.10 10.15
C ASN A 613 -11.43 -28.86 9.61
N LEU A 614 -11.26 -28.73 8.29
CA LEU A 614 -10.67 -27.58 7.61
C LEU A 614 -11.69 -26.50 7.29
N ASP A 615 -12.99 -26.79 7.41
CA ASP A 615 -14.07 -25.87 7.07
C ASP A 615 -13.99 -24.57 7.87
N GLY A 616 -14.07 -23.44 7.17
CA GLY A 616 -13.94 -22.09 7.72
C GLY A 616 -12.53 -21.67 8.11
N LYS A 617 -11.53 -22.57 8.09
CA LYS A 617 -10.16 -22.26 8.52
C LYS A 617 -9.32 -21.65 7.41
N ILE A 618 -8.30 -20.90 7.81
CA ILE A 618 -7.25 -20.46 6.90
C ILE A 618 -6.24 -21.61 6.75
N VAL A 619 -6.01 -22.03 5.51
CA VAL A 619 -5.13 -23.14 5.15
C VAL A 619 -4.06 -22.67 4.19
N GLU A 620 -2.81 -23.05 4.45
CA GLU A 620 -1.71 -22.84 3.52
C GLU A 620 -1.71 -23.97 2.50
N CYS A 621 -1.86 -23.63 1.23
CA CYS A 621 -1.94 -24.58 0.14
C CYS A 621 -0.76 -24.43 -0.83
N ALA A 622 -0.34 -25.54 -1.41
CA ALA A 622 0.59 -25.58 -2.54
C ALA A 622 -0.05 -26.32 -3.71
N VAL A 623 0.37 -25.99 -4.94
CA VAL A 623 -0.02 -26.74 -6.14
C VAL A 623 0.96 -27.88 -6.33
N VAL A 624 0.44 -29.11 -6.37
CA VAL A 624 1.21 -30.28 -6.76
C VAL A 624 1.01 -30.52 -8.27
N PRO A 625 2.08 -30.51 -9.08
CA PRO A 625 1.98 -30.73 -10.52
C PRO A 625 1.22 -32.03 -10.85
N GLY A 626 0.23 -31.93 -11.75
CA GLY A 626 -0.61 -33.07 -12.16
C GLY A 626 -1.69 -33.50 -11.17
N VAL A 627 -1.71 -32.96 -9.95
CA VAL A 627 -2.71 -33.28 -8.92
C VAL A 627 -3.63 -32.08 -8.64
N GLY A 628 -3.07 -30.89 -8.47
CA GLY A 628 -3.81 -29.67 -8.11
C GLY A 628 -3.50 -29.19 -6.70
N TRP A 629 -4.39 -28.40 -6.11
CA TRP A 629 -4.17 -27.77 -4.81
C TRP A 629 -4.25 -28.78 -3.65
N LYS A 630 -3.26 -28.72 -2.77
CA LYS A 630 -3.19 -29.53 -1.54
C LYS A 630 -2.89 -28.63 -0.34
N VAL A 631 -3.55 -28.91 0.78
CA VAL A 631 -3.26 -28.27 2.06
C VAL A 631 -1.94 -28.78 2.63
N LEU A 632 -1.03 -27.85 2.94
CA LEU A 632 0.21 -28.12 3.66
C LEU A 632 -0.03 -28.10 5.18
N ARG A 633 -0.69 -27.04 5.67
CA ARG A 633 -1.01 -26.86 7.09
C ARG A 633 -2.16 -25.90 7.30
N VAL A 634 -2.72 -25.91 8.50
CA VAL A 634 -3.66 -24.89 8.99
C VAL A 634 -2.87 -23.70 9.53
N ARG A 635 -3.28 -22.48 9.16
CA ARG A 635 -2.66 -21.22 9.59
C ARG A 635 -3.40 -20.63 10.77
N THR A 636 -3.07 -21.08 11.97
CA THR A 636 -3.63 -20.53 13.22
C THR A 636 -3.10 -19.13 13.54
N ASP A 637 -1.97 -18.74 12.95
CA ASP A 637 -1.37 -17.41 13.08
C ASP A 637 -2.03 -16.33 12.21
N LYS A 638 -3.04 -16.70 11.42
CA LYS A 638 -3.72 -15.81 10.48
C LYS A 638 -5.22 -15.76 10.76
N THR A 639 -5.73 -14.53 10.84
CA THR A 639 -7.17 -14.27 10.93
C THR A 639 -7.82 -14.18 9.55
N GLU A 640 -7.05 -13.82 8.51
CA GLU A 640 -7.55 -13.63 7.15
C GLU A 640 -6.67 -14.36 6.10
N PRO A 641 -7.27 -14.81 4.97
CA PRO A 641 -6.54 -15.40 3.86
C PRO A 641 -5.71 -14.35 3.10
N ASN A 642 -4.87 -14.80 2.17
CA ASN A 642 -4.24 -13.87 1.23
C ASN A 642 -5.30 -13.14 0.41
N TYR A 643 -5.16 -11.82 0.32
CA TYR A 643 -6.07 -10.97 -0.46
C TYR A 643 -5.90 -11.22 -1.96
N HIS A 644 -6.98 -11.02 -2.74
CA HIS A 644 -7.07 -11.32 -4.18
C HIS A 644 -5.79 -10.98 -4.96
N LYS A 645 -5.32 -9.73 -4.90
CA LYS A 645 -4.11 -9.27 -5.61
C LYS A 645 -2.86 -10.09 -5.27
N SER A 646 -2.65 -10.39 -4.00
CA SER A 646 -1.49 -11.19 -3.56
C SER A 646 -1.64 -12.64 -4.00
N GLY A 647 -2.85 -13.19 -3.92
CA GLY A 647 -3.17 -14.54 -4.39
C GLY A 647 -2.92 -14.69 -5.89
N VAL A 648 -3.46 -13.79 -6.72
CA VAL A 648 -3.27 -13.81 -8.18
C VAL A 648 -1.80 -13.73 -8.56
N ALA A 649 -1.02 -12.84 -7.94
CA ALA A 649 0.42 -12.75 -8.22
C ALA A 649 1.18 -14.06 -7.89
N ILE A 650 0.78 -14.78 -6.83
CA ILE A 650 1.37 -16.07 -6.50
C ILE A 650 0.87 -17.16 -7.48
N ILE A 651 -0.41 -17.14 -7.85
CA ILE A 651 -0.97 -18.05 -8.86
C ILE A 651 -0.24 -17.88 -10.20
N GLU A 652 -0.02 -16.64 -10.65
CA GLU A 652 0.74 -16.36 -11.87
C GLU A 652 2.17 -16.89 -11.77
N SER A 653 2.83 -16.71 -10.61
CA SER A 653 4.16 -17.28 -10.36
C SER A 653 4.18 -18.82 -10.37
N ILE A 654 3.06 -19.47 -10.03
CA ILE A 654 2.90 -20.93 -10.09
C ILE A 654 2.62 -21.40 -11.53
N LEU A 655 1.75 -20.69 -12.26
CA LEU A 655 1.34 -21.04 -13.63
C LEU A 655 2.42 -20.77 -14.66
N CYS A 656 3.15 -19.67 -14.50
CA CYS A 656 4.22 -19.21 -15.38
C CYS A 656 5.54 -19.14 -14.60
N PRO A 657 6.06 -20.27 -14.08
CA PRO A 657 7.19 -20.26 -13.17
C PRO A 657 8.46 -19.79 -13.87
N VAL A 658 9.18 -18.87 -13.22
CA VAL A 658 10.57 -18.60 -13.55
C VAL A 658 11.41 -19.70 -12.88
N THR A 659 11.95 -20.62 -13.67
CA THR A 659 12.75 -21.73 -13.15
C THR A 659 14.18 -21.28 -12.84
N VAL A 660 14.92 -22.11 -12.09
CA VAL A 660 16.38 -21.94 -11.91
C VAL A 660 17.07 -21.77 -13.26
N GLN A 661 16.72 -22.60 -14.25
CA GLN A 661 17.32 -22.52 -15.57
C GLN A 661 17.07 -21.17 -16.25
N ASN A 662 15.86 -20.61 -16.13
CA ASN A 662 15.55 -19.29 -16.68
C ASN A 662 16.42 -18.20 -16.04
N LEU A 663 16.61 -18.22 -14.71
CA LEU A 663 17.51 -17.29 -14.02
C LEU A 663 18.94 -17.40 -14.54
N LEU A 664 19.48 -18.62 -14.58
CA LEU A 664 20.85 -18.86 -15.03
C LEU A 664 21.07 -18.42 -16.48
N MET A 665 20.06 -18.58 -17.35
CA MET A 665 20.11 -18.06 -18.71
C MET A 665 20.24 -16.53 -18.74
N CYS A 666 19.45 -15.79 -17.97
CA CYS A 666 19.57 -14.34 -17.87
C CYS A 666 20.95 -13.90 -17.38
N VAL A 667 21.48 -14.56 -16.33
CA VAL A 667 22.81 -14.26 -15.80
C VAL A 667 23.90 -14.52 -16.85
N ARG A 668 23.82 -15.62 -17.59
CA ARG A 668 24.76 -15.94 -18.69
C ARG A 668 24.66 -14.94 -19.85
N GLN A 669 23.45 -14.58 -20.25
CA GLN A 669 23.20 -13.58 -21.29
C GLN A 669 23.77 -12.21 -20.93
N ARG A 670 23.62 -11.79 -19.66
CA ARG A 670 24.27 -10.57 -19.15
C ARG A 670 25.79 -10.66 -19.30
N GLY A 671 26.39 -11.78 -18.90
CA GLY A 671 27.83 -12.00 -19.03
C GLY A 671 28.31 -11.81 -20.48
N ILE A 672 27.59 -12.37 -21.45
CA ILE A 672 27.87 -12.20 -22.89
C ILE A 672 27.68 -10.75 -23.34
N LYS A 673 26.65 -10.05 -22.85
CA LYS A 673 26.40 -8.64 -23.18
C LYS A 673 27.55 -7.75 -22.71
N LEU A 674 28.08 -7.99 -21.51
CA LEU A 674 29.19 -7.24 -20.93
C LEU A 674 30.52 -7.50 -21.66
N THR A 675 30.80 -8.75 -22.08
CA THR A 675 32.02 -9.05 -22.84
C THR A 675 32.01 -8.45 -24.25
N LYS A 676 30.85 -8.38 -24.91
CA LYS A 676 30.70 -7.72 -26.22
C LYS A 676 30.81 -6.19 -26.16
N ALA A 677 30.50 -5.58 -25.02
CA ALA A 677 30.55 -4.14 -24.83
C ALA A 677 31.96 -3.60 -24.50
N GLN A 678 32.93 -4.48 -24.18
CA GLN A 678 34.32 -4.07 -24.00
C GLN A 678 35.02 -3.88 -25.36
N PRO A 679 35.61 -2.71 -25.65
CA PRO A 679 36.42 -2.55 -26.86
C PRO A 679 37.62 -3.52 -26.82
N PRO A 680 38.10 -4.03 -27.97
CA PRO A 680 39.27 -4.88 -28.00
C PRO A 680 40.45 -4.14 -27.35
N SER A 681 40.99 -4.72 -26.27
CA SER A 681 42.17 -4.18 -25.59
C SER A 681 43.29 -3.99 -26.59
N ALA A 682 43.75 -2.74 -26.75
CA ALA A 682 44.96 -2.45 -27.50
C ALA A 682 46.09 -3.35 -26.99
N SER A 683 46.69 -4.11 -27.91
CA SER A 683 47.87 -4.92 -27.66
C SER A 683 48.94 -4.04 -27.02
N THR A 684 49.18 -4.22 -25.73
CA THR A 684 50.39 -3.71 -25.09
C THR A 684 51.56 -4.52 -25.63
N VAL A 685 52.29 -3.89 -26.54
CA VAL A 685 53.65 -4.28 -26.95
C VAL A 685 54.50 -4.44 -25.68
N PRO A 686 55.26 -5.53 -25.52
CA PRO A 686 56.13 -5.70 -24.38
C PRO A 686 57.29 -4.71 -24.47
N LEU A 687 57.33 -3.74 -23.57
CA LEU A 687 58.53 -2.95 -23.29
C LEU A 687 59.39 -3.72 -22.29
N LYS A 688 60.64 -3.94 -22.71
CA LYS A 688 61.72 -4.67 -22.04
C LYS A 688 62.05 -4.12 -20.66
#